data_AF-A0A1D6P3C4-F1
#
_entry.id   AF-A0A1D6P3C4-F1
#
_cell.length_a   1.000
_cell.length_b   1.000
_cell.length_c   1.000
_cell.angle_alpha   90.00
_cell.angle_beta   90.00
_cell.angle_gamma   90.00
#
_symmetry.space_group_name_H-M   'P 1'
#
loop_
_entity.id
_entity.type
_entity.pdbx_description
1 polymer ?
#
loop_
_entity_poly.entity_id
_entity_poly.type
_entity_poly.pdbx_seq_one_letter_code
_entity_poly.pdbx_strand_id
1 'polypeptide(L)'
;MQAWFSSGSGPSSSSAASSSQPSLLAEWNSYAAARSAEDAGDGFGIDIEAAVRSANDRVAGTFGVVSKGVKGFPGSFKSTTSSVPSGRSLMYFGLFLGSGVFLVFIAFTIFLPVMVIMPQKFAICFTVGCAFIIGSFFALKGPKNQLYHMISKEVLLPKFASPKIWQAKVAKEPHICAKFPGIDFLISQRLPFTMGFVGSMVATIYVSMVLHSYILSVFFSVLQVITPSLQSVILLHNVTTRLSYVICTFTPFSISPCPSILCHLILPWWICWNEVYIFCRCVLSVEMLWAMSSPDCCFPVLIAVFLVDDLAPLWLCRLAYELIKTAKCLATPGKGILASDESTGTIGKRLSSINLENVESNRQALRELLFTAPGVFDYLSGVILFEETLYQKTSDGKPFVDVLIAGGVVPGIKVDKGTVEIAGTDGETTTQGLDSLGARCAKYYEAGARFAKWRAVLKVGPAGQGQPSELAVRQNVEGLARYALICQENGLVPIVEPEILTDGGHDIGTCAAATERVLAALYKSLSDHKVLLEATLLKTNMVSAEVIAEYTVAALRRTVPPAVPGVVFLSGGQSEEEATQNLDAMNKLEVLKPWTLSFSFGRALQQSTLKKWVGKKENVAAAQATFVIRCKANSEAALGKYAGSGAGDAAASESLYVKGYKY
;
A
#
# COMPACT_ATOMS: atom_id res chain seq x y z
N MET A 1 -59.41 -10.67 20.07
CA MET A 1 -59.72 -9.26 20.37
C MET A 1 -60.00 -8.55 19.05
N GLN A 2 -61.23 -8.10 18.88
CA GLN A 2 -61.74 -7.41 17.69
C GLN A 2 -61.17 -6.00 17.54
N ALA A 3 -61.21 -5.51 16.30
CA ALA A 3 -61.54 -4.13 15.92
C ALA A 3 -60.61 -2.98 16.38
N TRP A 4 -59.68 -2.63 15.49
CA TRP A 4 -59.07 -1.30 15.33
C TRP A 4 -58.23 -1.42 14.04
N PHE A 5 -58.61 -0.98 12.84
CA PHE A 5 -59.20 0.28 12.44
C PHE A 5 -59.84 0.11 11.06
N SER A 6 -61.13 0.45 10.94
CA SER A 6 -61.76 0.84 9.68
C SER A 6 -62.82 1.90 9.97
N SER A 7 -62.52 3.16 9.63
CA SER A 7 -63.46 4.23 9.27
C SER A 7 -62.63 5.38 8.69
N GLY A 8 -63.04 6.14 7.67
CA GLY A 8 -64.31 6.20 6.96
C GLY A 8 -64.17 7.03 5.68
N SER A 9 -65.27 7.14 4.95
CA SER A 9 -65.46 7.84 3.68
C SER A 9 -66.03 9.25 3.86
N GLY A 10 -65.56 10.25 3.08
CA GLY A 10 -66.22 11.55 2.85
C GLY A 10 -65.29 12.63 2.24
N PRO A 11 -65.79 13.60 1.42
CA PRO A 11 -65.16 13.95 0.13
C PRO A 11 -64.51 15.35 -0.02
N SER A 12 -63.62 15.48 -1.02
CA SER A 12 -63.25 16.64 -1.90
C SER A 12 -62.93 18.02 -1.25
N SER A 13 -61.85 18.75 -1.53
CA SER A 13 -61.21 19.09 -2.82
C SER A 13 -59.97 19.99 -2.59
N SER A 14 -58.91 19.82 -3.38
CA SER A 14 -58.11 20.88 -4.04
C SER A 14 -56.78 20.34 -4.64
N SER A 15 -56.79 20.17 -5.96
CA SER A 15 -55.71 20.37 -6.97
C SER A 15 -54.22 20.17 -6.62
N ALA A 16 -53.58 19.18 -7.26
CA ALA A 16 -52.42 19.36 -8.17
C ALA A 16 -51.92 18.01 -8.75
N ALA A 17 -51.49 18.04 -10.01
CA ALA A 17 -51.14 16.90 -10.86
C ALA A 17 -49.93 16.07 -10.36
N SER A 18 -49.98 14.74 -10.53
CA SER A 18 -48.77 13.89 -10.56
C SER A 18 -48.94 12.69 -11.51
N SER A 19 -47.88 12.47 -12.29
CA SER A 19 -47.69 11.44 -13.31
C SER A 19 -47.67 10.02 -12.74
N SER A 20 -48.45 9.10 -13.32
CA SER A 20 -48.50 7.69 -12.96
C SER A 20 -47.19 6.95 -13.30
N GLN A 21 -46.53 6.40 -12.28
CA GLN A 21 -45.50 5.36 -12.43
C GLN A 21 -46.15 4.03 -12.86
N PRO A 22 -45.55 3.25 -13.78
CA PRO A 22 -46.07 1.95 -14.16
C PRO A 22 -45.91 0.95 -12.99
N SER A 23 -46.90 0.07 -12.80
CA SER A 23 -46.86 -0.93 -11.73
C SER A 23 -45.84 -2.04 -12.05
N LEU A 24 -45.19 -2.57 -11.01
CA LEU A 24 -44.24 -3.70 -11.09
C LEU A 24 -44.80 -4.93 -11.83
N LEU A 25 -46.14 -5.08 -11.89
CA LEU A 25 -46.83 -6.12 -12.65
C LEU A 25 -46.72 -5.94 -14.17
N ALA A 26 -46.65 -4.70 -14.66
CA ALA A 26 -46.45 -4.40 -16.08
C ALA A 26 -45.00 -4.68 -16.52
N GLU A 27 -44.02 -4.44 -15.64
CA GLU A 27 -42.61 -4.80 -15.89
C GLU A 27 -42.37 -6.31 -15.81
N TRP A 28 -43.08 -7.02 -14.94
CA TRP A 28 -42.98 -8.49 -14.87
C TRP A 28 -43.54 -9.16 -16.14
N ASN A 29 -44.65 -8.66 -16.66
CA ASN A 29 -45.29 -9.22 -17.86
C ASN A 29 -44.49 -8.95 -19.14
N SER A 30 -43.79 -7.81 -19.24
CA SER A 30 -42.88 -7.54 -20.36
C SER A 30 -41.63 -8.42 -20.31
N TYR A 31 -41.12 -8.71 -19.11
CA TYR A 31 -40.01 -9.64 -18.91
C TYR A 31 -40.39 -11.09 -19.25
N ALA A 32 -41.60 -11.53 -18.89
CA ALA A 32 -42.10 -12.86 -19.25
C ALA A 32 -42.35 -13.03 -20.77
N ALA A 33 -42.84 -11.98 -21.45
CA ALA A 33 -43.07 -12.00 -22.89
C ALA A 33 -41.77 -12.06 -23.71
N ALA A 34 -40.69 -11.43 -23.21
CA ALA A 34 -39.38 -11.47 -23.87
C ALA A 34 -38.74 -12.87 -23.81
N ARG A 35 -39.08 -13.68 -22.80
CA ARG A 35 -38.53 -15.04 -22.63
C ARG A 35 -39.21 -16.09 -23.49
N SER A 36 -40.44 -15.86 -23.93
CA SER A 36 -41.21 -16.78 -24.79
C SER A 36 -40.83 -16.70 -26.28
N ALA A 37 -39.95 -15.77 -26.66
CA ALA A 37 -39.50 -15.59 -28.05
C ALA A 37 -38.15 -16.26 -28.37
N GLU A 38 -37.46 -16.83 -27.38
CA GLU A 38 -36.14 -17.48 -27.57
C GLU A 38 -36.22 -19.00 -27.77
N ASP A 39 -37.39 -19.64 -27.58
CA ASP A 39 -37.57 -21.08 -27.82
C ASP A 39 -38.48 -21.34 -29.04
N ALA A 40 -37.97 -21.07 -30.25
CA ALA A 40 -38.48 -21.67 -31.48
C ALA A 40 -37.49 -21.57 -32.66
N GLY A 41 -36.95 -22.72 -33.09
CA GLY A 41 -36.73 -23.00 -34.52
C GLY A 41 -35.31 -22.91 -35.06
N ASP A 42 -34.73 -24.08 -35.31
CA ASP A 42 -33.53 -24.41 -36.09
C ASP A 42 -33.61 -23.95 -37.58
N GLY A 43 -32.46 -23.62 -38.18
CA GLY A 43 -32.35 -23.23 -39.60
C GLY A 43 -31.02 -22.57 -39.99
N PHE A 44 -30.07 -23.36 -40.50
CA PHE A 44 -28.76 -22.93 -41.02
C PHE A 44 -28.87 -21.96 -42.21
N GLY A 45 -28.36 -20.73 -42.02
CA GLY A 45 -28.08 -19.75 -43.08
C GLY A 45 -27.25 -18.59 -42.52
N ILE A 46 -25.93 -18.61 -42.72
CA ILE A 46 -25.04 -17.55 -42.23
C ILE A 46 -25.09 -16.37 -43.21
N ASP A 47 -25.93 -15.39 -42.91
CA ASP A 47 -25.91 -14.10 -43.58
C ASP A 47 -24.84 -13.20 -42.95
N ILE A 48 -23.65 -13.20 -43.57
CA ILE A 48 -22.45 -12.49 -43.11
C ILE A 48 -22.71 -10.97 -43.03
N GLU A 49 -23.61 -10.42 -43.84
CA GLU A 49 -23.92 -8.99 -43.84
C GLU A 49 -24.77 -8.59 -42.61
N ALA A 50 -25.68 -9.48 -42.18
CA ALA A 50 -26.44 -9.31 -40.95
C ALA A 50 -25.57 -9.44 -39.69
N ALA A 51 -24.60 -10.37 -39.70
CA ALA A 51 -23.65 -10.54 -38.60
C ALA A 51 -22.73 -9.32 -38.42
N VAL A 52 -22.27 -8.71 -39.51
CA VAL A 52 -21.43 -7.50 -39.48
C VAL A 52 -22.21 -6.27 -39.02
N ARG A 53 -23.47 -6.11 -39.44
CA ARG A 53 -24.35 -5.04 -38.94
C ARG A 53 -24.68 -5.22 -37.45
N SER A 54 -24.96 -6.45 -37.02
CA SER A 54 -25.21 -6.78 -35.61
C SER A 54 -23.99 -6.52 -34.71
N ALA A 55 -22.78 -6.84 -35.19
CA ALA A 55 -21.55 -6.54 -34.47
C ALA A 55 -21.29 -5.02 -34.38
N ASN A 56 -21.56 -4.27 -35.46
CA ASN A 56 -21.41 -2.82 -35.49
C ASN A 56 -22.41 -2.12 -34.55
N ASP A 57 -23.66 -2.61 -34.50
CA ASP A 57 -24.71 -2.07 -33.62
C ASP A 57 -24.50 -2.43 -32.15
N ARG A 58 -23.96 -3.63 -31.86
CA ARG A 58 -23.57 -4.01 -30.49
C ARG A 58 -22.42 -3.15 -29.97
N VAL A 59 -21.40 -2.90 -30.79
CA VAL A 59 -20.26 -2.04 -30.41
C VAL A 59 -20.69 -0.57 -30.27
N ALA A 60 -21.51 -0.04 -31.19
CA ALA A 60 -22.04 1.31 -31.07
C ALA A 60 -22.98 1.48 -29.87
N GLY A 61 -23.81 0.47 -29.57
CA GLY A 61 -24.73 0.44 -28.43
C GLY A 61 -24.02 0.41 -27.08
N THR A 62 -22.99 -0.43 -26.92
CA THR A 62 -22.20 -0.50 -25.68
C THR A 62 -21.42 0.80 -25.45
N PHE A 63 -20.88 1.43 -26.50
CA PHE A 63 -20.23 2.74 -26.38
C PHE A 63 -21.22 3.88 -26.09
N GLY A 64 -22.46 3.82 -26.60
CA GLY A 64 -23.51 4.78 -26.31
C GLY A 64 -23.95 4.79 -24.84
N VAL A 65 -24.01 3.61 -24.21
CA VAL A 65 -24.34 3.44 -22.78
C VAL A 65 -23.20 3.94 -21.89
N VAL A 66 -21.94 3.68 -22.27
CA VAL A 66 -20.77 4.18 -21.53
C VAL A 66 -20.61 5.71 -21.66
N SER A 67 -20.91 6.30 -22.84
CA SER A 67 -20.86 7.75 -23.02
C SER A 67 -21.98 8.50 -22.26
N LYS A 68 -23.17 7.89 -22.13
CA LYS A 68 -24.27 8.45 -21.33
C LYS A 68 -24.00 8.37 -19.83
N GLY A 69 -23.38 7.28 -19.35
CA GLY A 69 -22.97 7.14 -17.94
C GLY A 69 -21.94 8.18 -17.48
N VAL A 70 -21.13 8.70 -18.40
CA VAL A 70 -20.07 9.70 -18.10
C VAL A 70 -20.55 11.16 -18.25
N LYS A 71 -21.72 11.41 -18.86
CA LYS A 71 -22.30 12.77 -19.01
C LYS A 71 -23.23 13.20 -17.87
N GLY A 72 -23.51 12.32 -16.91
CA GLY A 72 -24.44 12.56 -15.79
C GLY A 72 -23.82 13.06 -14.48
N PHE A 73 -22.51 13.32 -14.42
CA PHE A 73 -21.85 13.84 -13.22
C PHE A 73 -21.53 15.34 -13.34
N PRO A 74 -22.00 16.20 -12.41
CA PRO A 74 -21.68 17.62 -12.42
C PRO A 74 -20.26 17.88 -11.89
N GLY A 75 -19.41 18.44 -12.75
CA GLY A 75 -18.36 19.42 -12.40
C GLY A 75 -17.05 18.93 -11.78
N SER A 76 -16.05 18.66 -12.63
CA SER A 76 -14.60 18.96 -12.50
C SER A 76 -13.69 17.81 -13.00
N PHE A 77 -13.70 17.56 -14.31
CA PHE A 77 -12.65 16.77 -14.98
C PHE A 77 -12.39 17.24 -16.42
N LYS A 78 -12.54 18.55 -16.67
CA LYS A 78 -12.03 19.18 -17.90
C LYS A 78 -10.54 19.47 -17.76
N SER A 79 -9.72 18.42 -17.72
CA SER A 79 -8.27 18.57 -18.01
C SER A 79 -7.56 17.29 -18.45
N THR A 80 -8.20 16.11 -18.51
CA THR A 80 -7.47 14.86 -18.84
C THR A 80 -8.26 13.88 -19.73
N THR A 81 -9.06 14.38 -20.66
CA THR A 81 -9.67 13.56 -21.73
C THR A 81 -9.15 13.99 -23.10
N SER A 82 -7.88 13.67 -23.37
CA SER A 82 -7.26 13.85 -24.69
C SER A 82 -6.46 12.63 -25.13
N SER A 83 -7.02 11.42 -25.05
CA SER A 83 -6.46 10.28 -25.81
C SER A 83 -7.39 9.06 -25.95
N VAL A 84 -8.71 9.23 -26.05
CA VAL A 84 -9.56 8.12 -26.52
C VAL A 84 -9.43 8.06 -28.04
N PRO A 85 -8.87 6.96 -28.63
CA PRO A 85 -8.69 6.86 -30.08
C PRO A 85 -10.06 6.84 -30.78
N SER A 86 -10.19 7.54 -31.90
CA SER A 86 -11.44 7.53 -32.69
C SER A 86 -11.68 6.15 -33.31
N GLY A 87 -12.95 5.76 -33.55
CA GLY A 87 -13.28 4.46 -34.16
C GLY A 87 -12.59 4.22 -35.52
N ARG A 88 -12.34 5.29 -36.29
CA ARG A 88 -11.55 5.22 -37.54
C ARG A 88 -10.06 4.92 -37.29
N SER A 89 -9.47 5.45 -36.22
CA SER A 89 -8.08 5.20 -35.83
C SER A 89 -7.87 3.73 -35.42
N LEU A 90 -8.84 3.15 -34.71
CA LEU A 90 -8.80 1.73 -34.33
C LEU A 90 -8.92 0.79 -35.54
N MET A 91 -9.76 1.14 -36.52
CA MET A 91 -9.88 0.40 -37.78
C MET A 91 -8.56 0.41 -38.58
N TYR A 92 -7.92 1.57 -38.72
CA TYR A 92 -6.61 1.66 -39.39
C TYR A 92 -5.52 0.93 -38.61
N PHE A 93 -5.51 1.01 -37.27
CA PHE A 93 -4.60 0.23 -36.43
C PHE A 93 -4.72 -1.27 -36.72
N GLY A 94 -5.95 -1.81 -36.71
CA GLY A 94 -6.19 -3.23 -37.00
C GLY A 94 -5.75 -3.64 -38.41
N LEU A 95 -6.05 -2.83 -39.42
CA LEU A 95 -5.68 -3.12 -40.82
C LEU A 95 -4.17 -3.10 -41.04
N PHE A 96 -3.48 -2.08 -40.52
CA PHE A 96 -2.01 -1.98 -40.63
C PHE A 96 -1.30 -3.06 -39.83
N LEU A 97 -1.77 -3.37 -38.62
CA LEU A 97 -1.18 -4.42 -37.79
C LEU A 97 -1.36 -5.80 -38.43
N GLY A 98 -2.58 -6.13 -38.87
CA GLY A 98 -2.88 -7.40 -39.53
C GLY A 98 -2.07 -7.60 -40.81
N SER A 99 -1.98 -6.57 -41.66
CA SER A 99 -1.18 -6.62 -42.89
C SER A 99 0.32 -6.75 -42.58
N GLY A 100 0.81 -6.06 -41.55
CA GLY A 100 2.21 -6.14 -41.14
C GLY A 100 2.60 -7.51 -40.60
N VAL A 101 1.78 -8.10 -39.73
CA VAL A 101 1.99 -9.46 -39.20
C VAL A 101 1.93 -10.50 -40.32
N PHE A 102 0.99 -10.36 -41.25
CA PHE A 102 0.88 -11.24 -42.41
C PHE A 102 2.12 -11.21 -43.32
N LEU A 103 2.66 -10.02 -43.60
CA LEU A 103 3.88 -9.87 -44.40
C LEU A 103 5.11 -10.45 -43.69
N VAL A 104 5.25 -10.22 -42.37
CA VAL A 104 6.33 -10.85 -41.60
C VAL A 104 6.18 -12.38 -41.61
N PHE A 105 4.96 -12.90 -41.46
CA PHE A 105 4.69 -14.33 -41.52
C PHE A 105 5.08 -14.93 -42.88
N ILE A 106 4.72 -14.29 -44.00
CA ILE A 106 5.14 -14.72 -45.34
C ILE A 106 6.66 -14.66 -45.50
N ALA A 107 7.31 -13.61 -44.98
CA ALA A 107 8.76 -13.49 -45.02
C ALA A 107 9.44 -14.71 -44.38
N PHE A 108 9.00 -15.13 -43.20
CA PHE A 108 9.59 -16.27 -42.50
C PHE A 108 9.18 -17.64 -43.05
N THR A 109 7.95 -17.80 -43.53
CA THR A 109 7.45 -19.11 -43.96
C THR A 109 7.80 -19.44 -45.40
N ILE A 110 7.79 -18.45 -46.31
CA ILE A 110 7.98 -18.67 -47.74
C ILE A 110 9.38 -18.20 -48.18
N PHE A 111 9.83 -17.04 -47.72
CA PHE A 111 11.05 -16.43 -48.26
C PHE A 111 12.33 -16.75 -47.46
N LEU A 112 12.23 -17.11 -46.18
CA LEU A 112 13.39 -17.54 -45.37
C LEU A 112 14.01 -18.85 -45.89
N PRO A 113 13.25 -19.91 -46.25
CA PRO A 113 13.84 -21.13 -46.80
C PRO A 113 14.50 -20.92 -48.17
N VAL A 114 13.99 -19.93 -48.93
CA VAL A 114 14.46 -19.59 -50.29
C VAL A 114 15.44 -18.40 -50.26
N MET A 115 15.90 -17.98 -49.07
CA MET A 115 16.73 -16.79 -48.89
C MET A 115 18.07 -16.87 -49.62
N VAL A 116 18.61 -18.09 -49.81
CA VAL A 116 19.84 -18.31 -50.58
C VAL A 116 19.64 -18.03 -52.08
N ILE A 117 18.41 -18.12 -52.58
CA ILE A 117 18.06 -17.98 -54.01
C ILE A 117 17.46 -16.60 -54.31
N MET A 118 16.55 -16.09 -53.45
CA MET A 118 15.84 -14.81 -53.66
C MET A 118 15.79 -13.93 -52.39
N PRO A 119 16.95 -13.45 -51.93
CA PRO A 119 17.12 -12.70 -50.66
C PRO A 119 16.45 -11.33 -50.67
N GLN A 120 16.35 -10.70 -51.84
CA GLN A 120 15.67 -9.41 -52.00
C GLN A 120 14.19 -9.49 -51.63
N LYS A 121 13.52 -10.62 -51.93
CA LYS A 121 12.11 -10.83 -51.60
C LYS A 121 11.89 -10.95 -50.10
N PHE A 122 12.79 -11.66 -49.41
CA PHE A 122 12.78 -11.73 -47.95
C PHE A 122 12.97 -10.34 -47.32
N ALA A 123 14.02 -9.62 -47.73
CA ALA A 123 14.36 -8.31 -47.19
C ALA A 123 13.23 -7.29 -47.39
N ILE A 124 12.62 -7.25 -48.59
CA ILE A 124 11.50 -6.37 -48.90
C ILE A 124 10.25 -6.75 -48.08
N CYS A 125 9.87 -8.03 -48.07
CA CYS A 125 8.67 -8.49 -47.38
C CYS A 125 8.76 -8.26 -45.85
N PHE A 126 9.91 -8.58 -45.26
CA PHE A 126 10.20 -8.34 -43.85
C PHE A 126 10.19 -6.85 -43.50
N THR A 127 10.88 -6.02 -44.29
CA THR A 127 10.98 -4.58 -44.01
C THR A 127 9.66 -3.86 -44.18
N VAL A 128 8.89 -4.19 -45.23
CA VAL A 128 7.55 -3.65 -45.42
C VAL A 128 6.62 -4.12 -44.28
N GLY A 129 6.70 -5.38 -43.87
CA GLY A 129 5.99 -5.89 -42.69
C GLY A 129 6.27 -5.09 -41.42
N CYS A 130 7.55 -4.83 -41.12
CA CYS A 130 7.94 -3.96 -40.00
C CYS A 130 7.41 -2.53 -40.13
N ALA A 131 7.42 -1.95 -41.34
CA ALA A 131 6.90 -0.60 -41.58
C ALA A 131 5.39 -0.51 -41.32
N PHE A 132 4.63 -1.53 -41.72
CA PHE A 132 3.19 -1.61 -41.45
C PHE A 132 2.88 -1.74 -39.96
N ILE A 133 3.66 -2.54 -39.22
CA ILE A 133 3.53 -2.65 -37.76
C ILE A 133 3.81 -1.31 -37.08
N ILE A 134 4.88 -0.60 -37.45
CA ILE A 134 5.16 0.75 -36.93
C ILE A 134 4.02 1.71 -37.29
N GLY A 135 3.56 1.68 -38.54
CA GLY A 135 2.45 2.48 -39.06
C GLY A 135 1.15 2.29 -38.27
N SER A 136 0.90 1.08 -37.75
CA SER A 136 -0.26 0.81 -36.89
C SER A 136 -0.24 1.67 -35.61
N PHE A 137 0.93 1.83 -34.98
CA PHE A 137 1.08 2.69 -33.80
C PHE A 137 0.98 4.18 -34.12
N PHE A 138 1.39 4.59 -35.34
CA PHE A 138 1.13 5.95 -35.84
C PHE A 138 -0.38 6.20 -35.99
N ALA A 139 -1.14 5.21 -36.47
CA ALA A 139 -2.59 5.29 -36.59
C ALA A 139 -3.27 5.33 -35.21
N LEU A 140 -2.76 4.59 -34.22
CA LEU A 140 -3.34 4.48 -32.87
C LEU A 140 -3.03 5.70 -31.98
N LYS A 141 -1.77 6.15 -31.93
CA LYS A 141 -1.32 7.23 -31.03
C LYS A 141 -1.35 8.63 -31.66
N GLY A 142 -1.45 8.68 -32.99
CA GLY A 142 -1.35 9.91 -33.79
C GLY A 142 0.11 10.25 -34.14
N PRO A 143 0.38 10.86 -35.32
CA PRO A 143 1.74 11.03 -35.81
C PRO A 143 2.66 11.85 -34.91
N LYS A 144 2.16 12.96 -34.36
CA LYS A 144 2.95 13.84 -33.47
C LYS A 144 3.36 13.14 -32.17
N ASN A 145 2.46 12.35 -31.58
CA ASN A 145 2.71 11.66 -30.31
C ASN A 145 3.61 10.45 -30.50
N GLN A 146 3.43 9.70 -31.59
CA GLN A 146 4.28 8.56 -31.90
C GLN A 146 5.71 9.01 -32.25
N LEU A 147 5.86 10.11 -33.00
CA LEU A 147 7.17 10.70 -33.27
C LEU A 147 7.84 11.19 -31.98
N TYR A 148 7.10 11.84 -31.10
CA TYR A 148 7.60 12.26 -29.79
C TYR A 148 8.04 11.05 -28.95
N HIS A 149 7.27 9.95 -28.95
CA HIS A 149 7.62 8.71 -28.25
C HIS A 149 8.89 8.03 -28.83
N MET A 150 9.08 8.12 -30.14
CA MET A 150 10.27 7.58 -30.82
C MET A 150 11.53 8.43 -30.59
N ILE A 151 11.38 9.74 -30.38
CA ILE A 151 12.50 10.68 -30.22
C ILE A 151 12.80 11.00 -28.73
N SER A 152 11.87 10.71 -27.81
CA SER A 152 12.04 11.02 -26.38
C SER A 152 13.20 10.24 -25.76
N LYS A 153 14.10 10.95 -25.08
CA LYS A 153 15.19 10.39 -24.27
C LYS A 153 14.70 9.66 -23.00
N GLU A 154 13.41 9.76 -22.68
CA GLU A 154 12.85 9.19 -21.47
C GLU A 154 12.79 7.66 -21.57
N VAL A 155 13.46 7.00 -20.62
CA VAL A 155 13.12 5.63 -20.17
C VAL A 155 11.60 5.56 -20.01
N LEU A 156 10.98 4.40 -20.30
CA LEU A 156 9.58 4.09 -19.95
C LEU A 156 9.39 4.12 -18.42
N LEU A 157 9.49 5.30 -17.82
CA LEU A 157 8.78 5.68 -16.62
C LEU A 157 7.44 6.24 -17.12
N PRO A 158 6.30 5.76 -16.63
CA PRO A 158 5.03 6.40 -16.90
C PRO A 158 5.15 7.89 -16.56
N LYS A 159 4.78 8.77 -17.49
CA LYS A 159 4.75 10.23 -17.31
C LYS A 159 3.81 10.61 -16.17
N PHE A 160 4.29 10.54 -14.93
CA PHE A 160 3.67 11.13 -13.74
C PHE A 160 4.76 11.76 -12.86
N ALA A 161 5.51 12.69 -13.45
CA ALA A 161 6.13 13.83 -12.77
C ALA A 161 6.91 14.65 -13.81
N SER A 162 6.75 15.98 -13.78
CA SER A 162 7.54 16.91 -14.59
C SER A 162 9.05 16.73 -14.32
N PRO A 163 9.89 16.58 -15.37
CA PRO A 163 11.35 16.45 -15.24
C PRO A 163 12.03 17.57 -14.44
N LYS A 164 11.39 18.75 -14.38
CA LYS A 164 11.91 19.91 -13.64
C LYS A 164 11.92 19.71 -12.12
N ILE A 165 11.00 18.90 -11.57
CA ILE A 165 10.92 18.65 -10.12
C ILE A 165 12.02 17.69 -9.68
N TRP A 166 12.31 16.67 -10.51
CA TRP A 166 13.39 15.72 -10.25
C TRP A 166 14.76 16.39 -10.39
N GLN A 167 14.99 17.19 -11.44
CA GLN A 167 16.26 17.92 -11.61
C GLN A 167 16.48 18.99 -10.54
N ALA A 168 15.43 19.70 -10.09
CA ALA A 168 15.54 20.67 -9.00
C ALA A 168 15.82 20.03 -7.63
N LYS A 169 15.47 18.75 -7.45
CA LYS A 169 15.69 18.00 -6.21
C LYS A 169 17.09 17.35 -6.19
N VAL A 170 17.57 16.85 -7.32
CA VAL A 170 18.93 16.30 -7.47
C VAL A 170 20.00 17.40 -7.41
N ALA A 171 19.72 18.61 -7.91
CA ALA A 171 20.65 19.74 -7.83
C ALA A 171 20.89 20.27 -6.40
N LYS A 172 20.06 19.89 -5.42
CA LYS A 172 20.18 20.33 -4.01
C LYS A 172 20.92 19.33 -3.11
N GLU A 173 21.32 18.17 -3.61
CA GLU A 173 21.99 17.13 -2.82
C GLU A 173 23.30 16.65 -3.53
N PRO A 174 24.41 17.39 -3.40
CA PRO A 174 25.68 17.08 -4.09
C PRO A 174 26.31 15.73 -3.69
N HIS A 175 25.82 15.11 -2.61
CA HIS A 175 26.30 13.85 -2.05
C HIS A 175 25.71 12.60 -2.72
N ILE A 176 24.64 12.72 -3.51
CA ILE A 176 24.06 11.58 -4.26
C ILE A 176 24.83 11.30 -5.55
N CYS A 177 25.23 12.34 -6.29
CA CYS A 177 25.99 12.20 -7.54
C CYS A 177 27.44 11.74 -7.30
N ALA A 178 28.05 12.09 -6.17
CA ALA A 178 29.43 11.71 -5.85
C ALA A 178 29.60 10.20 -5.53
N LYS A 179 28.50 9.48 -5.22
CA LYS A 179 28.56 8.09 -4.74
C LYS A 179 28.37 7.04 -5.85
N PHE A 180 28.14 7.45 -7.10
CA PHE A 180 27.88 6.54 -8.22
C PHE A 180 28.45 7.09 -9.55
N PRO A 181 29.78 7.03 -9.78
CA PRO A 181 30.36 7.38 -11.07
C PRO A 181 30.01 6.27 -12.07
N GLY A 182 28.95 6.45 -12.84
CA GLY A 182 28.53 5.48 -13.87
C GLY A 182 27.02 5.39 -14.13
N ILE A 183 26.18 5.97 -13.27
CA ILE A 183 24.72 5.99 -13.49
C ILE A 183 24.35 6.90 -14.67
N ASP A 184 25.07 7.99 -14.89
CA ASP A 184 24.82 8.91 -16.02
C ASP A 184 25.12 8.27 -17.39
N PHE A 185 26.04 7.30 -17.46
CA PHE A 185 26.35 6.57 -18.69
C PHE A 185 25.21 5.61 -19.09
N LEU A 186 24.50 5.05 -18.11
CA LEU A 186 23.47 4.03 -18.31
C LEU A 186 22.05 4.60 -18.54
N ILE A 187 21.84 5.90 -18.33
CA ILE A 187 20.55 6.60 -18.50
C ILE A 187 20.35 7.11 -19.94
N SER A 188 21.36 6.94 -20.81
CA SER A 188 21.47 7.50 -22.15
C SER A 188 21.49 6.31 -23.14
N GLN A 189 20.58 6.02 -24.07
CA GLN A 189 19.62 6.79 -24.87
C GLN A 189 18.64 5.77 -25.56
N ARG A 190 17.34 6.06 -25.71
CA ARG A 190 16.46 5.34 -26.67
C ARG A 190 16.72 5.71 -28.14
N LEU A 191 17.21 6.93 -28.34
CA LEU A 191 17.38 7.57 -29.64
C LEU A 191 18.32 6.83 -30.63
N PRO A 192 19.53 6.35 -30.27
CA PRO A 192 20.43 5.70 -31.21
C PRO A 192 19.89 4.35 -31.69
N PHE A 193 19.13 3.63 -30.87
CA PHE A 193 18.52 2.35 -31.27
C PHE A 193 17.32 2.56 -32.20
N THR A 194 16.49 3.58 -31.94
CA THR A 194 15.38 3.92 -32.85
C THR A 194 15.91 4.47 -34.18
N MET A 195 16.95 5.31 -34.15
CA MET A 195 17.63 5.77 -35.36
C MET A 195 18.33 4.64 -36.11
N GLY A 196 18.97 3.71 -35.40
CA GLY A 196 19.60 2.53 -35.98
C GLY A 196 18.59 1.61 -36.66
N PHE A 197 17.45 1.35 -36.01
CA PHE A 197 16.39 0.52 -36.58
C PHE A 197 15.74 1.18 -37.80
N VAL A 198 15.30 2.44 -37.71
CA VAL A 198 14.71 3.15 -38.86
C VAL A 198 15.72 3.34 -39.99
N GLY A 199 16.97 3.66 -39.67
CA GLY A 199 18.06 3.76 -40.65
C GLY A 199 18.33 2.44 -41.36
N SER A 200 18.33 1.32 -40.61
CA SER A 200 18.48 -0.02 -41.19
C SER A 200 17.32 -0.41 -42.10
N MET A 201 16.09 0.01 -41.80
CA MET A 201 14.94 -0.20 -42.70
C MET A 201 15.10 0.54 -44.03
N VAL A 202 15.45 1.83 -43.96
CA VAL A 202 15.66 2.66 -45.16
C VAL A 202 16.82 2.13 -45.99
N ALA A 203 17.93 1.74 -45.34
CA ALA A 203 19.08 1.15 -46.00
C ALA A 203 18.73 -0.20 -46.66
N THR A 204 17.98 -1.07 -45.98
CA THR A 204 17.53 -2.35 -46.54
C THR A 204 16.69 -2.15 -47.79
N ILE A 205 15.76 -1.19 -47.79
CA ILE A 205 14.93 -0.88 -48.98
C ILE A 205 15.79 -0.31 -50.11
N TYR A 206 16.64 0.68 -49.82
CA TYR A 206 17.49 1.34 -50.81
C TYR A 206 18.44 0.36 -51.49
N VAL A 207 19.15 -0.45 -50.70
CA VAL A 207 20.08 -1.44 -51.25
C VAL A 207 19.34 -2.50 -52.07
N SER A 208 18.16 -2.94 -51.61
CA SER A 208 17.41 -4.00 -52.29
C SER A 208 16.76 -3.52 -53.59
N MET A 209 16.21 -2.30 -53.61
CA MET A 209 15.45 -1.78 -54.76
C MET A 209 16.30 -0.95 -55.73
N VAL A 210 17.33 -0.25 -55.25
CA VAL A 210 18.12 0.70 -56.05
C VAL A 210 19.49 0.12 -56.41
N LEU A 211 20.23 -0.40 -55.43
CA LEU A 211 21.58 -0.93 -55.67
C LEU A 211 21.59 -2.41 -56.09
N HIS A 212 20.45 -3.11 -55.95
CA HIS A 212 20.30 -4.54 -56.16
C HIS A 212 21.39 -5.42 -55.49
N SER A 213 22.02 -4.93 -54.42
CA SER A 213 23.17 -5.61 -53.79
C SER A 213 22.73 -6.63 -52.75
N TYR A 214 22.96 -7.90 -53.05
CA TYR A 214 22.59 -9.03 -52.19
C TYR A 214 23.21 -8.94 -50.79
N ILE A 215 24.53 -8.75 -50.72
CA ILE A 215 25.30 -8.84 -49.47
C ILE A 215 24.89 -7.73 -48.50
N LEU A 216 24.71 -6.51 -49.01
CA LEU A 216 24.27 -5.39 -48.16
C LEU A 216 22.81 -5.56 -47.70
N SER A 217 21.92 -6.12 -48.53
CA SER A 217 20.52 -6.33 -48.13
C SER A 217 20.39 -7.30 -46.96
N VAL A 218 21.18 -8.38 -46.97
CA VAL A 218 21.24 -9.32 -45.84
C VAL A 218 21.87 -8.66 -44.62
N PHE A 219 22.96 -7.92 -44.79
CA PHE A 219 23.62 -7.21 -43.70
C PHE A 219 22.69 -6.23 -42.96
N PHE A 220 21.96 -5.38 -43.70
CA PHE A 220 21.05 -4.42 -43.08
C PHE A 220 19.79 -5.09 -42.49
N SER A 221 19.33 -6.20 -43.06
CA SER A 221 18.23 -7.00 -42.48
C SER A 221 18.63 -7.64 -41.15
N VAL A 222 19.88 -8.14 -41.04
CA VAL A 222 20.43 -8.68 -39.79
C VAL A 222 20.57 -7.55 -38.75
N LEU A 223 21.07 -6.38 -39.16
CA LEU A 223 21.17 -5.21 -38.29
C LEU A 223 19.79 -4.77 -37.76
N GLN A 224 18.75 -4.88 -38.60
CA GLN A 224 17.37 -4.57 -38.25
C GLN A 224 16.79 -5.51 -37.17
N VAL A 225 17.21 -6.78 -37.13
CA VAL A 225 16.83 -7.73 -36.06
C VAL A 225 17.66 -7.51 -34.80
N ILE A 226 18.97 -7.28 -34.95
CA ILE A 226 19.91 -7.14 -33.85
C ILE A 226 19.63 -5.88 -33.01
N THR A 227 19.32 -4.76 -33.65
CA THR A 227 19.17 -3.46 -32.96
C THR A 227 18.05 -3.47 -31.89
N PRO A 228 16.83 -3.96 -32.16
CA PRO A 228 15.80 -4.14 -31.14
C PRO A 228 16.14 -5.22 -30.11
N SER A 229 16.77 -6.34 -30.52
CA SER A 229 17.15 -7.42 -29.61
C SER A 229 18.18 -6.96 -28.57
N LEU A 230 19.20 -6.20 -28.95
CA LEU A 230 20.16 -5.61 -28.02
C LEU A 230 19.50 -4.63 -27.04
N GLN A 231 18.57 -3.80 -27.52
CA GLN A 231 17.80 -2.92 -26.65
C GLN A 231 17.03 -3.71 -25.58
N SER A 232 16.41 -4.83 -25.97
CA SER A 232 15.67 -5.72 -25.06
C SER A 232 16.61 -6.43 -24.07
N VAL A 233 17.77 -6.91 -24.52
CA VAL A 233 18.77 -7.56 -23.66
C VAL A 233 19.37 -6.57 -22.65
N ILE A 234 19.65 -5.34 -23.05
CA ILE A 234 20.13 -4.28 -22.13
C ILE A 234 19.04 -3.92 -21.12
N LEU A 235 17.78 -3.88 -21.52
CA LEU A 235 16.65 -3.70 -20.59
C LEU A 235 16.54 -4.87 -19.61
N LEU A 236 16.64 -6.11 -20.11
CA LEU A 236 16.58 -7.31 -19.29
C LEU A 236 17.71 -7.33 -18.29
N HIS A 237 18.96 -7.08 -18.72
CA HIS A 237 20.13 -7.05 -17.86
C HIS A 237 19.93 -6.04 -16.72
N ASN A 238 19.40 -4.84 -17.00
CA ASN A 238 19.11 -3.84 -15.97
C ASN A 238 17.99 -4.27 -14.99
N VAL A 239 17.02 -5.06 -15.44
CA VAL A 239 15.96 -5.62 -14.58
C VAL A 239 16.49 -6.81 -13.77
N THR A 240 17.22 -7.74 -14.37
CA THR A 240 17.83 -8.90 -13.68
C THR A 240 18.91 -8.49 -12.71
N THR A 241 19.77 -7.51 -13.01
CA THR A 241 20.78 -7.04 -12.04
C THR A 241 20.11 -6.38 -10.83
N ARG A 242 18.97 -5.71 -11.01
CA ARG A 242 18.15 -5.23 -9.89
C ARG A 242 17.45 -6.37 -9.13
N LEU A 243 16.97 -7.40 -9.82
CA LEU A 243 16.31 -8.56 -9.21
C LEU A 243 17.30 -9.47 -8.47
N SER A 244 18.51 -9.68 -8.99
CA SER A 244 19.59 -10.43 -8.36
C SER A 244 20.12 -9.73 -7.11
N TYR A 245 20.14 -8.39 -7.09
CA TYR A 245 20.44 -7.63 -5.87
C TYR A 245 19.33 -7.73 -4.83
N VAL A 246 18.06 -7.87 -5.24
CA VAL A 246 16.96 -8.16 -4.33
C VAL A 246 17.06 -9.60 -3.81
N ILE A 247 17.25 -10.60 -4.68
CA ILE A 247 17.28 -12.01 -4.29
C ILE A 247 18.52 -12.36 -3.43
N CYS A 248 19.69 -11.77 -3.68
CA CYS A 248 20.88 -11.95 -2.83
C CYS A 248 20.72 -11.38 -1.41
N THR A 249 19.73 -10.52 -1.17
CA THR A 249 19.39 -10.05 0.19
C THR A 249 18.36 -10.94 0.91
N PHE A 250 17.81 -11.97 0.25
CA PHE A 250 16.68 -12.76 0.77
C PHE A 250 16.97 -14.26 1.03
N THR A 251 18.17 -14.81 0.81
CA THR A 251 18.51 -16.18 1.26
C THR A 251 19.98 -16.37 1.63
N PRO A 252 20.33 -17.14 2.68
CA PRO A 252 21.70 -17.50 3.01
C PRO A 252 22.03 -18.88 2.43
N PHE A 253 22.12 -19.04 1.11
CA PHE A 253 22.70 -20.25 0.52
C PHE A 253 23.56 -19.90 -0.70
N SER A 254 24.85 -20.25 -0.62
CA SER A 254 25.77 -20.19 -1.76
C SER A 254 25.31 -21.17 -2.83
N ILE A 255 24.84 -20.65 -3.97
CA ILE A 255 24.67 -21.44 -5.19
C ILE A 255 25.88 -21.14 -6.07
N SER A 256 26.74 -22.15 -6.22
CA SER A 256 27.86 -22.12 -7.17
C SER A 256 27.32 -22.11 -8.61
N PRO A 257 27.86 -21.30 -9.53
CA PRO A 257 27.41 -21.29 -10.91
C PRO A 257 27.84 -22.58 -11.63
N CYS A 258 26.87 -23.33 -12.13
CA CYS A 258 27.09 -24.47 -13.03
C CYS A 258 27.23 -23.94 -14.47
N PRO A 259 28.30 -24.25 -15.23
CA PRO A 259 28.52 -23.71 -16.56
C PRO A 259 27.99 -24.69 -17.62
N SER A 260 26.77 -24.49 -18.12
CA SER A 260 26.33 -25.14 -19.35
C SER A 260 25.89 -24.11 -20.40
N ILE A 261 26.66 -24.09 -21.50
CA ILE A 261 26.49 -23.21 -22.67
C ILE A 261 25.09 -23.32 -23.31
N LEU A 262 24.36 -24.41 -23.08
CA LEU A 262 23.01 -24.60 -23.60
C LEU A 262 21.97 -23.62 -22.99
N CYS A 263 22.13 -23.21 -21.73
CA CYS A 263 21.18 -22.29 -21.07
C CYS A 263 21.23 -20.86 -21.66
N HIS A 264 22.35 -20.45 -22.25
CA HIS A 264 22.53 -19.11 -22.80
C HIS A 264 22.04 -18.94 -24.25
N LEU A 265 21.82 -20.04 -24.98
CA LEU A 265 21.41 -19.98 -26.39
C LEU A 265 19.90 -20.20 -26.60
N ILE A 266 19.25 -20.96 -25.72
CA ILE A 266 17.84 -21.38 -25.93
C ILE A 266 16.86 -20.46 -25.19
N LEU A 267 17.22 -19.97 -23.99
CA LEU A 267 16.37 -19.09 -23.18
C LEU A 267 16.06 -17.72 -23.82
N PRO A 268 16.99 -17.07 -24.56
CA PRO A 268 16.70 -15.81 -25.25
C PRO A 268 15.72 -15.99 -26.42
N TRP A 269 15.75 -17.13 -27.11
CA TRP A 269 14.83 -17.44 -28.21
C TRP A 269 13.40 -17.66 -27.72
N TRP A 270 13.22 -18.30 -26.56
CA TRP A 270 11.91 -18.58 -25.97
C TRP A 270 11.22 -17.33 -25.41
N ILE A 271 11.97 -16.39 -24.83
CA ILE A 271 11.43 -15.16 -24.21
C ILE A 271 11.23 -14.03 -25.24
N CYS A 272 11.89 -14.08 -26.40
CA CYS A 272 11.70 -13.12 -27.48
C CYS A 272 10.30 -13.19 -28.13
N TRP A 273 9.52 -14.23 -27.83
CA TRP A 273 8.16 -14.46 -28.34
C TRP A 273 7.03 -13.98 -27.39
N ASN A 274 7.35 -13.15 -26.38
CA ASN A 274 6.40 -12.83 -25.31
C ASN A 274 5.36 -11.74 -25.64
N GLU A 275 5.44 -11.06 -26.80
CA GLU A 275 4.40 -10.11 -27.25
C GLU A 275 3.37 -10.73 -28.21
N VAL A 276 3.65 -11.93 -28.76
CA VAL A 276 2.70 -12.72 -29.58
C VAL A 276 1.98 -13.80 -28.74
N TYR A 277 2.47 -14.06 -27.51
CA TYR A 277 2.01 -15.14 -26.63
C TYR A 277 0.56 -15.01 -26.13
N ILE A 278 -0.02 -13.80 -26.17
CA ILE A 278 -1.41 -13.58 -25.77
C ILE A 278 -2.41 -14.14 -26.82
N PHE A 279 -1.99 -14.36 -28.08
CA PHE A 279 -2.89 -14.84 -29.15
C PHE A 279 -2.72 -16.32 -29.50
N CYS A 280 -1.50 -16.89 -29.40
CA CYS A 280 -1.24 -18.29 -29.78
C CYS A 280 -1.77 -19.35 -28.79
N ARG A 281 -2.35 -18.94 -27.65
CA ARG A 281 -2.89 -19.86 -26.63
C ARG A 281 -4.09 -20.70 -27.09
N CYS A 282 -4.65 -20.44 -28.28
CA CYS A 282 -5.77 -21.21 -28.84
C CYS A 282 -5.39 -22.33 -29.83
N VAL A 283 -4.14 -22.46 -30.29
CA VAL A 283 -3.85 -23.32 -31.48
C VAL A 283 -2.86 -24.48 -31.25
N LEU A 284 -2.09 -24.52 -30.16
CA LEU A 284 -1.10 -25.60 -29.96
C LEU A 284 -1.21 -26.22 -28.56
N SER A 285 -2.05 -27.24 -28.42
CA SER A 285 -2.23 -27.98 -27.15
C SER A 285 -2.07 -29.50 -27.24
N VAL A 286 -1.55 -30.08 -28.33
CA VAL A 286 -1.51 -31.55 -28.44
C VAL A 286 -0.11 -32.16 -28.67
N GLU A 287 0.83 -31.51 -29.35
CA GLU A 287 2.09 -32.19 -29.72
C GLU A 287 3.25 -32.04 -28.73
N MET A 288 3.21 -31.06 -27.81
CA MET A 288 4.34 -30.80 -26.90
C MET A 288 4.32 -31.64 -25.61
N LEU A 289 3.18 -32.30 -25.32
CA LEU A 289 2.99 -33.15 -24.15
C LEU A 289 3.68 -34.52 -24.23
N TRP A 290 4.18 -34.92 -25.42
CA TRP A 290 4.82 -36.21 -25.61
C TRP A 290 6.35 -36.19 -25.41
N ALA A 291 6.98 -35.01 -25.40
CA ALA A 291 8.45 -34.87 -25.28
C ALA A 291 8.95 -34.75 -23.81
N MET A 292 8.06 -34.79 -22.81
CA MET A 292 8.38 -34.51 -21.40
C MET A 292 8.47 -35.75 -20.50
N SER A 293 8.78 -36.93 -21.06
CA SER A 293 8.83 -38.21 -20.33
C SER A 293 10.26 -38.71 -20.08
N SER A 294 11.14 -37.87 -19.53
CA SER A 294 12.50 -38.29 -19.10
C SER A 294 12.68 -38.09 -17.58
N PRO A 295 13.19 -39.06 -16.80
CA PRO A 295 13.06 -39.06 -15.33
C PRO A 295 14.02 -38.16 -14.55
N ASP A 296 14.99 -37.48 -15.18
CA ASP A 296 16.17 -36.94 -14.46
C ASP A 296 16.28 -35.41 -14.35
N CYS A 297 15.18 -34.65 -14.46
CA CYS A 297 15.24 -33.18 -14.32
C CYS A 297 14.59 -32.67 -13.03
N CYS A 298 15.42 -32.09 -12.15
CA CYS A 298 15.01 -31.19 -11.06
C CYS A 298 14.38 -29.89 -11.61
N PHE A 299 13.16 -29.99 -12.12
CA PHE A 299 12.36 -28.87 -12.63
C PHE A 299 11.03 -28.56 -11.89
N PRO A 300 10.60 -29.22 -10.78
CA PRO A 300 9.30 -28.86 -10.18
C PRO A 300 9.27 -27.52 -9.41
N VAL A 301 10.41 -26.94 -9.02
CA VAL A 301 10.42 -25.78 -8.09
C VAL A 301 10.25 -24.44 -8.81
N LEU A 302 10.64 -24.33 -10.09
CA LEU A 302 10.59 -23.07 -10.82
C LEU A 302 9.20 -22.76 -11.42
N ILE A 303 8.38 -23.79 -11.64
CA ILE A 303 7.02 -23.64 -12.19
C ILE A 303 6.02 -23.23 -11.10
N ALA A 304 6.26 -23.59 -9.83
CA ALA A 304 5.41 -23.18 -8.72
C ALA A 304 5.42 -21.66 -8.46
N VAL A 305 6.50 -20.95 -8.85
CA VAL A 305 6.61 -19.49 -8.70
C VAL A 305 5.82 -18.73 -9.79
N PHE A 306 5.52 -19.37 -10.93
CA PHE A 306 4.80 -18.73 -12.04
C PHE A 306 3.32 -19.14 -12.17
N LEU A 307 2.85 -20.09 -11.35
CA LEU A 307 1.44 -20.50 -11.28
C LEU A 307 0.65 -19.79 -10.17
N VAL A 308 1.26 -18.83 -9.46
CA VAL A 308 0.53 -17.98 -8.51
C VAL A 308 0.14 -16.69 -9.24
N ASP A 309 -1.17 -16.50 -9.44
CA ASP A 309 -1.84 -15.40 -10.16
C ASP A 309 -1.60 -13.96 -9.61
N ASP A 310 -0.64 -13.72 -8.71
CA ASP A 310 -0.47 -12.44 -8.02
C ASP A 310 0.79 -11.67 -8.46
N LEU A 311 0.78 -11.12 -9.69
CA LEU A 311 1.63 -9.96 -10.00
C LEU A 311 1.06 -8.73 -9.29
N ALA A 312 1.37 -8.58 -8.00
CA ALA A 312 1.07 -7.37 -7.25
C ALA A 312 1.60 -6.15 -8.02
N PRO A 313 0.78 -5.11 -8.24
CA PRO A 313 1.19 -3.99 -9.07
C PRO A 313 2.34 -3.22 -8.41
N LEU A 314 3.25 -2.65 -9.22
CA LEU A 314 4.49 -1.99 -8.77
C LEU A 314 4.27 -0.91 -7.67
N TRP A 315 3.10 -0.27 -7.64
CA TRP A 315 2.73 0.70 -6.60
C TRP A 315 2.51 0.04 -5.23
N LEU A 316 1.99 -1.19 -5.20
CA LEU A 316 1.82 -2.00 -3.99
C LEU A 316 3.18 -2.32 -3.37
N CYS A 317 4.17 -2.69 -4.19
CA CYS A 317 5.55 -2.93 -3.74
C CYS A 317 6.20 -1.66 -3.17
N ARG A 318 5.92 -0.49 -3.76
CA ARG A 318 6.45 0.79 -3.27
C ARG A 318 5.82 1.20 -1.93
N LEU A 319 4.50 1.05 -1.81
CA LEU A 319 3.75 1.36 -0.59
C LEU A 319 4.19 0.44 0.56
N ALA A 320 4.30 -0.87 0.29
CA ALA A 320 4.80 -1.84 1.26
C ALA A 320 6.21 -1.48 1.76
N TYR A 321 7.12 -1.11 0.86
CA TYR A 321 8.47 -0.68 1.26
C TYR A 321 8.46 0.56 2.17
N GLU A 322 7.65 1.58 1.83
CA GLU A 322 7.53 2.79 2.65
C GLU A 322 6.97 2.50 4.05
N LEU A 323 5.94 1.66 4.13
CA LEU A 323 5.34 1.24 5.39
C LEU A 323 6.33 0.45 6.25
N ILE A 324 7.03 -0.54 5.68
CA ILE A 324 8.04 -1.34 6.41
C ILE A 324 9.17 -0.43 6.91
N LYS A 325 9.64 0.51 6.08
CA LYS A 325 10.68 1.46 6.49
C LYS A 325 10.21 2.33 7.66
N THR A 326 8.98 2.80 7.62
CA THR A 326 8.39 3.63 8.69
C THR A 326 8.23 2.83 9.97
N ALA A 327 7.71 1.59 9.90
CA ALA A 327 7.53 0.72 11.06
C ALA A 327 8.88 0.38 11.73
N LYS A 328 9.92 0.10 10.95
CA LYS A 328 11.30 -0.08 11.45
C LYS A 328 11.87 1.18 12.09
N CYS A 329 11.60 2.35 11.52
CA CYS A 329 12.02 3.63 12.10
C CYS A 329 11.35 3.87 13.47
N LEU A 330 10.05 3.60 13.57
CA LEU A 330 9.31 3.68 14.83
C LEU A 330 9.83 2.69 15.88
N ALA A 331 10.26 1.49 15.46
CA ALA A 331 10.83 0.44 16.30
C ALA A 331 12.37 0.53 16.49
N THR A 332 12.96 1.71 16.32
CA THR A 332 14.41 1.91 16.53
C THR A 332 14.78 1.61 17.99
N PRO A 333 15.78 0.76 18.27
CA PRO A 333 16.23 0.48 19.63
C PRO A 333 16.64 1.76 20.37
N GLY A 334 16.20 1.91 21.62
CA GLY A 334 16.45 3.09 22.43
C GLY A 334 15.58 4.31 22.07
N LYS A 335 14.64 4.20 21.13
CA LYS A 335 13.63 5.23 20.89
C LYS A 335 12.23 4.70 21.13
N GLY A 336 11.30 5.57 21.51
CA GLY A 336 9.89 5.22 21.67
C GLY A 336 8.94 6.31 21.17
N ILE A 337 7.67 6.14 21.47
CA ILE A 337 6.58 6.97 20.97
C ILE A 337 5.99 7.81 22.11
N LEU A 338 5.84 9.12 21.87
CA LEU A 338 5.05 9.98 22.74
C LEU A 338 3.58 9.91 22.31
N ALA A 339 2.70 9.46 23.19
CA ALA A 339 1.25 9.47 22.96
C ALA A 339 0.68 10.81 23.44
N SER A 340 0.55 11.77 22.53
CA SER A 340 0.00 13.11 22.78
C SER A 340 -1.35 13.32 22.07
N ASP A 341 -2.11 12.23 21.96
CA ASP A 341 -3.37 12.10 21.22
C ASP A 341 -4.61 12.16 22.11
N GLU A 342 -4.49 12.82 23.26
CA GLU A 342 -5.63 13.06 24.13
C GLU A 342 -6.70 13.88 23.39
N SER A 343 -7.93 13.36 23.38
CA SER A 343 -9.10 14.09 22.88
C SER A 343 -9.32 15.38 23.66
N THR A 344 -10.09 16.32 23.11
CA THR A 344 -10.44 17.57 23.80
C THR A 344 -11.05 17.32 25.19
N GLY A 345 -11.85 16.26 25.37
CA GLY A 345 -12.39 15.88 26.68
C GLY A 345 -11.33 15.33 27.63
N THR A 346 -10.43 14.48 27.14
CA THR A 346 -9.40 13.84 27.97
C THR A 346 -8.29 14.78 28.38
N ILE A 347 -7.84 15.65 27.47
CA ILE A 347 -6.87 16.68 27.83
C ILE A 347 -7.47 17.70 28.79
N GLY A 348 -8.78 17.97 28.68
CA GLY A 348 -9.50 18.80 29.65
C GLY A 348 -9.35 18.30 31.08
N LYS A 349 -9.54 17.00 31.32
CA LYS A 349 -9.33 16.40 32.66
C LYS A 349 -7.89 16.60 33.16
N ARG A 350 -6.90 16.53 32.27
CA ARG A 350 -5.49 16.77 32.64
C ARG A 350 -5.24 18.23 32.98
N LEU A 351 -5.71 19.17 32.16
CA LEU A 351 -5.57 20.61 32.42
C LEU A 351 -6.29 21.03 33.71
N SER A 352 -7.48 20.48 33.98
CA SER A 352 -8.19 20.73 35.23
C SER A 352 -7.41 20.27 36.47
N SER A 353 -6.59 19.21 36.37
CA SER A 353 -5.77 18.76 37.51
C SER A 353 -4.70 19.76 37.96
N ILE A 354 -4.34 20.71 37.07
CA ILE A 354 -3.43 21.83 37.38
C ILE A 354 -4.18 23.17 37.43
N ASN A 355 -5.51 23.14 37.60
CA ASN A 355 -6.39 24.30 37.62
C ASN A 355 -6.29 25.20 36.37
N LEU A 356 -6.07 24.60 35.19
CA LEU A 356 -5.99 25.31 33.93
C LEU A 356 -7.22 25.05 33.05
N GLU A 357 -7.72 26.09 32.40
CA GLU A 357 -8.91 26.00 31.55
C GLU A 357 -8.64 25.23 30.25
N ASN A 358 -9.61 24.43 29.79
CA ASN A 358 -9.53 23.67 28.55
C ASN A 358 -9.90 24.50 27.31
N VAL A 359 -9.05 25.48 26.99
CA VAL A 359 -9.13 26.27 25.76
C VAL A 359 -8.07 25.83 24.74
N GLU A 360 -8.31 26.10 23.46
CA GLU A 360 -7.41 25.69 22.37
C GLU A 360 -5.98 26.22 22.56
N SER A 361 -5.83 27.47 22.99
CA SER A 361 -4.52 28.09 23.24
C SER A 361 -3.72 27.34 24.31
N ASN A 362 -4.36 26.85 25.37
CA ASN A 362 -3.69 26.08 26.42
C ASN A 362 -3.33 24.68 25.94
N ARG A 363 -4.19 24.05 25.12
CA ARG A 363 -3.87 22.77 24.48
C ARG A 363 -2.66 22.94 23.56
N GLN A 364 -2.68 23.92 22.67
CA GLN A 364 -1.56 24.26 21.79
C GLN A 364 -0.28 24.52 22.59
N ALA A 365 -0.33 25.32 23.65
CA ALA A 365 0.84 25.65 24.47
C ALA A 365 1.47 24.40 25.13
N LEU A 366 0.65 23.45 25.59
CA LEU A 366 1.14 22.18 26.12
C LEU A 366 1.83 21.35 25.02
N ARG A 367 1.25 21.27 23.82
CA ARG A 367 1.84 20.54 22.69
C ARG A 367 3.14 21.17 22.23
N GLU A 368 3.16 22.49 22.13
CA GLU A 368 4.36 23.26 21.80
C GLU A 368 5.46 23.04 22.82
N LEU A 369 5.14 23.07 24.12
CA LEU A 369 6.09 22.77 25.19
C LEU A 369 6.76 21.41 24.98
N LEU A 370 5.97 20.37 24.67
CA LEU A 370 6.48 19.01 24.46
C LEU A 370 7.34 18.91 23.18
N PHE A 371 6.87 19.47 22.07
CA PHE A 371 7.52 19.29 20.76
C PHE A 371 8.72 20.21 20.53
N THR A 372 8.89 21.25 21.36
CA THR A 372 10.04 22.17 21.30
C THR A 372 11.06 21.93 22.41
N ALA A 373 10.89 20.86 23.20
CA ALA A 373 11.83 20.50 24.26
C ALA A 373 13.23 20.19 23.68
N PRO A 374 14.30 20.91 24.10
CA PRO A 374 15.63 20.70 23.55
C PRO A 374 16.16 19.28 23.78
N GLY A 375 16.63 18.61 22.71
CA GLY A 375 17.22 17.26 22.80
C GLY A 375 16.22 16.11 22.94
N VAL A 376 14.91 16.37 22.92
CA VAL A 376 13.90 15.30 23.12
C VAL A 376 13.86 14.29 21.96
N PHE A 377 14.16 14.73 20.74
CA PHE A 377 14.05 13.91 19.53
C PHE A 377 15.08 12.77 19.43
N ASP A 378 16.13 12.82 20.25
CA ASP A 378 17.09 11.71 20.37
C ASP A 378 16.43 10.47 20.96
N TYR A 379 15.37 10.63 21.74
CA TYR A 379 14.69 9.56 22.48
C TYR A 379 13.33 9.17 21.87
N LEU A 380 12.80 9.97 20.95
CA LEU A 380 11.50 9.74 20.31
C LEU A 380 11.68 9.33 18.86
N SER A 381 10.99 8.27 18.46
CA SER A 381 10.86 7.83 17.06
C SER A 381 9.55 8.32 16.44
N GLY A 382 8.49 8.48 17.24
CA GLY A 382 7.21 8.98 16.76
C GLY A 382 6.42 9.74 17.82
N VAL A 383 5.46 10.54 17.37
CA VAL A 383 4.50 11.23 18.24
C VAL A 383 3.09 10.99 17.70
N ILE A 384 2.20 10.46 18.52
CA ILE A 384 0.78 10.31 18.17
C ILE A 384 0.08 11.63 18.51
N LEU A 385 -0.62 12.19 17.53
CA LEU A 385 -1.35 13.44 17.63
C LEU A 385 -2.86 13.18 17.63
N PHE A 386 -3.60 14.11 18.24
CA PHE A 386 -5.02 14.26 18.00
C PHE A 386 -5.25 15.10 16.75
N GLU A 387 -6.43 14.97 16.12
CA GLU A 387 -6.74 15.65 14.85
C GLU A 387 -6.57 17.18 14.94
N GLU A 388 -6.99 17.80 16.05
CA GLU A 388 -6.77 19.23 16.31
C GLU A 388 -5.27 19.59 16.22
N THR A 389 -4.41 18.81 16.89
CA THR A 389 -2.96 19.07 16.96
C THR A 389 -2.25 18.82 15.64
N LEU A 390 -2.75 17.91 14.79
CA LEU A 390 -2.16 17.64 13.47
C LEU A 390 -2.16 18.88 12.58
N TYR A 391 -3.18 19.74 12.70
CA TYR A 391 -3.33 20.97 11.93
C TYR A 391 -2.94 22.24 12.70
N GLN A 392 -2.52 22.11 13.96
CA GLN A 392 -2.04 23.23 14.76
C GLN A 392 -0.60 23.63 14.40
N LYS A 393 -0.25 24.84 14.82
CA LYS A 393 1.05 25.48 14.59
C LYS A 393 1.66 25.88 15.93
N THR A 394 2.96 26.11 15.96
CA THR A 394 3.64 26.79 17.07
C THR A 394 3.22 28.26 17.13
N SER A 395 3.56 28.92 18.24
CA SER A 395 3.41 30.37 18.40
C SER A 395 4.16 31.17 17.30
N ASP A 396 5.26 30.63 16.77
CA ASP A 396 6.01 31.18 15.63
C ASP A 396 5.40 30.86 14.25
N GLY A 397 4.24 30.19 14.21
CA GLY A 397 3.50 29.89 12.98
C GLY A 397 3.97 28.65 12.21
N LYS A 398 4.92 27.87 12.74
CA LYS A 398 5.38 26.62 12.11
C LYS A 398 4.41 25.46 12.42
N PRO A 399 3.94 24.68 11.44
CA PRO A 399 3.12 23.50 11.71
C PRO A 399 3.83 22.51 12.64
N PHE A 400 3.12 21.91 13.60
CA PHE A 400 3.74 20.94 14.53
C PHE A 400 4.32 19.74 13.79
N VAL A 401 3.66 19.29 12.72
CA VAL A 401 4.15 18.24 11.82
C VAL A 401 5.56 18.57 11.30
N ASP A 402 5.81 19.81 10.88
CA ASP A 402 7.11 20.24 10.35
C ASP A 402 8.17 20.36 11.46
N VAL A 403 7.76 20.62 12.70
CA VAL A 403 8.65 20.59 13.87
C VAL A 403 9.13 19.16 14.10
N LEU A 404 8.21 18.20 14.11
CA LEU A 404 8.51 16.79 14.32
C LEU A 404 9.38 16.20 13.19
N ILE A 405 9.01 16.46 11.93
CA ILE A 405 9.76 15.97 10.76
C ILE A 405 11.17 16.55 10.74
N ALA A 406 11.35 17.85 11.04
CA ALA A 406 12.67 18.46 11.13
C ALA A 406 13.51 17.86 12.27
N GLY A 407 12.87 17.38 13.33
CA GLY A 407 13.48 16.63 14.43
C GLY A 407 13.78 15.16 14.11
N GLY A 408 13.41 14.65 12.94
CA GLY A 408 13.54 13.23 12.61
C GLY A 408 12.52 12.33 13.34
N VAL A 409 11.44 12.91 13.85
CA VAL A 409 10.36 12.21 14.54
C VAL A 409 9.18 12.03 13.60
N VAL A 410 8.65 10.82 13.53
CA VAL A 410 7.52 10.49 12.65
C VAL A 410 6.22 11.04 13.28
N PRO A 411 5.40 11.83 12.56
CA PRO A 411 4.07 12.21 13.02
C PRO A 411 3.08 11.06 12.83
N GLY A 412 2.24 10.82 13.84
CA GLY A 412 1.16 9.84 13.81
C GLY A 412 -0.16 10.43 14.24
N ILE A 413 -1.25 9.73 13.95
CA ILE A 413 -2.61 10.25 14.15
C ILE A 413 -3.51 9.21 14.83
N LYS A 414 -4.26 9.61 15.86
CA LYS A 414 -5.36 8.81 16.40
C LYS A 414 -6.55 8.88 15.44
N VAL A 415 -7.06 7.72 15.02
CA VAL A 415 -8.16 7.66 14.04
C VAL A 415 -9.43 6.97 14.55
N ASP A 416 -9.37 6.26 15.68
CA ASP A 416 -10.58 5.76 16.34
C ASP A 416 -11.49 6.90 16.82
N LYS A 417 -12.79 6.63 16.89
CA LYS A 417 -13.82 7.56 17.38
C LYS A 417 -14.34 7.15 18.76
N GLY A 418 -13.50 6.48 19.55
CA GLY A 418 -13.85 6.01 20.89
C GLY A 418 -14.67 4.71 20.92
N THR A 419 -15.01 4.31 22.13
CA THR A 419 -15.65 3.03 22.45
C THR A 419 -17.15 3.16 22.68
N VAL A 420 -17.90 2.15 22.29
CA VAL A 420 -19.32 1.98 22.63
C VAL A 420 -19.56 0.62 23.26
N GLU A 421 -20.57 0.53 24.11
CA GLU A 421 -20.92 -0.71 24.80
C GLU A 421 -21.55 -1.72 23.84
N ILE A 422 -21.19 -3.00 24.01
CA ILE A 422 -21.74 -4.10 23.23
C ILE A 422 -23.03 -4.56 23.92
N ALA A 423 -24.15 -4.42 23.23
CA ALA A 423 -25.45 -4.87 23.75
C ALA A 423 -25.42 -6.37 24.08
N GLY A 424 -25.96 -6.73 25.25
CA GLY A 424 -25.96 -8.12 25.73
C GLY A 424 -24.66 -8.56 26.42
N THR A 425 -23.72 -7.64 26.66
CA THR A 425 -22.52 -7.88 27.48
C THR A 425 -22.58 -7.09 28.78
N ASP A 426 -21.78 -7.48 29.77
CA ASP A 426 -21.64 -6.76 31.04
C ASP A 426 -20.64 -5.60 30.91
N GLY A 427 -21.09 -4.53 30.25
CA GLY A 427 -20.32 -3.30 30.07
C GLY A 427 -19.02 -3.48 29.28
N GLU A 428 -18.92 -4.50 28.42
CA GLU A 428 -17.81 -4.65 27.47
C GLU A 428 -18.02 -3.72 26.27
N THR A 429 -16.94 -3.41 25.57
CA THR A 429 -16.96 -2.36 24.55
C THR A 429 -16.40 -2.84 23.22
N THR A 430 -16.87 -2.22 22.14
CA THR A 430 -16.23 -2.24 20.82
C THR A 430 -15.86 -0.81 20.41
N THR A 431 -14.99 -0.66 19.43
CA THR A 431 -14.45 0.66 19.03
C THR A 431 -15.02 1.09 17.69
N GLN A 432 -15.40 2.37 17.59
CA GLN A 432 -15.96 2.97 16.39
C GLN A 432 -14.92 3.75 15.57
N GLY A 433 -15.23 4.02 14.30
CA GLY A 433 -14.42 4.90 13.45
C GLY A 433 -14.07 4.37 12.05
N LEU A 434 -14.55 3.18 11.67
CA LEU A 434 -14.28 2.57 10.36
C LEU A 434 -14.98 3.33 9.22
N ASP A 435 -16.14 3.91 9.48
CA ASP A 435 -16.88 4.69 8.49
C ASP A 435 -16.02 5.86 7.99
N SER A 436 -15.87 5.95 6.67
CA SER A 436 -15.02 6.94 5.98
C SER A 436 -13.53 6.93 6.37
N LEU A 437 -13.04 5.87 7.03
CA LEU A 437 -11.66 5.83 7.53
C LEU A 437 -10.62 6.01 6.41
N GLY A 438 -10.78 5.35 5.26
CA GLY A 438 -9.83 5.48 4.14
C GLY A 438 -9.67 6.92 3.66
N ALA A 439 -10.78 7.64 3.48
CA ALA A 439 -10.75 9.06 3.10
C ALA A 439 -10.08 9.95 4.16
N ARG A 440 -10.24 9.63 5.45
CA ARG A 440 -9.54 10.33 6.54
C ARG A 440 -8.03 10.01 6.52
N CYS A 441 -7.67 8.73 6.37
CA CYS A 441 -6.27 8.29 6.29
C CYS A 441 -5.52 8.98 5.14
N ALA A 442 -6.12 9.08 3.96
CA ALA A 442 -5.54 9.80 2.82
C ALA A 442 -5.26 11.28 3.17
N LYS A 443 -6.20 11.97 3.80
CA LYS A 443 -6.02 13.37 4.25
C LYS A 443 -4.92 13.50 5.31
N TYR A 444 -4.86 12.57 6.27
CA TYR A 444 -3.83 12.60 7.30
C TYR A 444 -2.44 12.32 6.73
N TYR A 445 -2.35 11.44 5.72
CA TYR A 445 -1.11 11.19 5.00
C TYR A 445 -0.61 12.44 4.26
N GLU A 446 -1.52 13.16 3.59
CA GLU A 446 -1.26 14.45 2.95
C GLU A 446 -0.82 15.51 3.98
N ALA A 447 -1.43 15.51 5.17
CA ALA A 447 -1.05 16.37 6.28
C ALA A 447 0.29 16.00 6.94
N GLY A 448 0.94 14.90 6.52
CA GLY A 448 2.27 14.50 6.97
C GLY A 448 2.32 13.36 7.98
N ALA A 449 1.18 12.79 8.40
CA ALA A 449 1.16 11.60 9.22
C ALA A 449 1.70 10.38 8.44
N ARG A 450 2.40 9.47 9.12
CA ARG A 450 2.93 8.23 8.53
C ARG A 450 2.58 6.97 9.31
N PHE A 451 1.95 7.13 10.46
CA PHE A 451 1.35 6.02 11.20
C PHE A 451 0.06 6.46 11.87
N ALA A 452 -0.76 5.48 12.24
CA ALA A 452 -2.03 5.71 12.89
C ALA A 452 -2.11 4.92 14.20
N LYS A 453 -3.06 5.29 15.05
CA LYS A 453 -3.38 4.56 16.28
C LYS A 453 -4.88 4.29 16.37
N TRP A 454 -5.23 3.07 16.78
CA TRP A 454 -6.60 2.67 17.09
C TRP A 454 -6.64 1.85 18.37
N ARG A 455 -7.37 2.35 19.37
CA ARG A 455 -7.49 1.71 20.69
C ARG A 455 -8.76 0.87 20.82
N ALA A 456 -8.60 -0.43 21.02
CA ALA A 456 -9.61 -1.34 21.53
C ALA A 456 -9.47 -1.54 23.04
N VAL A 457 -10.58 -1.79 23.73
CA VAL A 457 -10.60 -1.92 25.20
C VAL A 457 -11.30 -3.21 25.59
N LEU A 458 -10.61 -4.03 26.36
CA LEU A 458 -11.12 -5.28 26.90
C LEU A 458 -11.00 -5.28 28.42
N LYS A 459 -12.02 -5.83 29.08
CA LYS A 459 -12.09 -5.96 30.54
C LYS A 459 -11.79 -7.40 30.95
N VAL A 460 -11.10 -7.56 32.07
CA VAL A 460 -10.85 -8.88 32.68
C VAL A 460 -11.67 -8.95 33.96
N GLY A 461 -12.66 -9.83 33.96
CA GLY A 461 -13.40 -10.17 35.16
C GLY A 461 -12.58 -11.08 36.08
N PRO A 462 -12.99 -11.25 37.34
CA PRO A 462 -12.51 -12.33 38.20
C PRO A 462 -12.51 -13.69 37.50
N ALA A 463 -11.58 -14.57 37.91
CA ALA A 463 -11.49 -15.92 37.39
C ALA A 463 -12.87 -16.62 37.41
N GLY A 464 -13.30 -17.15 36.26
CA GLY A 464 -14.59 -17.83 36.10
C GLY A 464 -15.77 -16.96 35.63
N GLN A 465 -15.64 -15.62 35.54
CA GLN A 465 -16.73 -14.74 35.06
C GLN A 465 -16.82 -14.62 33.53
N GLY A 466 -15.96 -15.29 32.77
CA GLY A 466 -16.04 -15.35 31.30
C GLY A 466 -15.68 -14.05 30.56
N GLN A 467 -15.12 -13.05 31.25
CA GLN A 467 -14.62 -11.79 30.65
C GLN A 467 -13.09 -11.85 30.43
N PRO A 468 -12.56 -11.40 29.27
CA PRO A 468 -13.32 -10.85 28.16
C PRO A 468 -14.13 -11.94 27.43
N SER A 469 -15.38 -11.62 27.10
CA SER A 469 -16.27 -12.55 26.40
C SER A 469 -15.78 -12.79 24.99
N GLU A 470 -16.17 -13.93 24.42
CA GLU A 470 -15.83 -14.25 23.02
C GLU A 470 -16.36 -13.19 22.05
N LEU A 471 -17.52 -12.60 22.35
CA LEU A 471 -18.09 -11.53 21.54
C LEU A 471 -17.22 -10.27 21.58
N ALA A 472 -16.79 -9.85 22.77
CA ALA A 472 -15.95 -8.66 22.94
C ALA A 472 -14.57 -8.86 22.31
N VAL A 473 -13.95 -10.03 22.48
CA VAL A 473 -12.68 -10.36 21.81
C VAL A 473 -12.85 -10.26 20.31
N ARG A 474 -13.81 -10.99 19.74
CA ARG A 474 -14.05 -11.05 18.29
C ARG A 474 -14.33 -9.68 17.67
N GLN A 475 -15.21 -8.87 18.27
CA GLN A 475 -15.53 -7.55 17.71
C GLN A 475 -14.35 -6.59 17.73
N ASN A 476 -13.54 -6.59 18.78
CA ASN A 476 -12.38 -5.70 18.88
C ASN A 476 -11.26 -6.11 17.92
N VAL A 477 -10.93 -7.40 17.83
CA VAL A 477 -9.86 -7.87 16.92
C VAL A 477 -10.24 -7.68 15.45
N GLU A 478 -11.51 -7.91 15.11
CA GLU A 478 -12.04 -7.65 13.76
C GLU A 478 -11.98 -6.16 13.42
N GLY A 479 -12.37 -5.30 14.36
CA GLY A 479 -12.25 -3.85 14.22
C GLY A 479 -10.81 -3.41 13.97
N LEU A 480 -9.86 -3.94 14.76
CA LEU A 480 -8.43 -3.67 14.62
C LEU A 480 -7.87 -4.14 13.28
N ALA A 481 -8.26 -5.33 12.80
CA ALA A 481 -7.76 -5.86 11.54
C ALA A 481 -8.26 -5.07 10.33
N ARG A 482 -9.56 -4.69 10.31
CA ARG A 482 -10.12 -3.82 9.28
C ARG A 482 -9.48 -2.43 9.30
N TYR A 483 -9.28 -1.86 10.48
CA TYR A 483 -8.55 -0.60 10.66
C TYR A 483 -7.13 -0.68 10.08
N ALA A 484 -6.41 -1.76 10.39
CA ALA A 484 -5.03 -1.93 9.99
C ALA A 484 -4.87 -2.01 8.47
N LEU A 485 -5.71 -2.80 7.80
CA LEU A 485 -5.71 -2.90 6.34
C LEU A 485 -5.99 -1.55 5.68
N ILE A 486 -7.05 -0.84 6.12
CA ILE A 486 -7.40 0.48 5.57
C ILE A 486 -6.25 1.48 5.75
N CYS A 487 -5.55 1.44 6.88
CA CYS A 487 -4.38 2.30 7.10
C CYS A 487 -3.24 1.98 6.12
N GLN A 488 -2.93 0.69 5.92
CA GLN A 488 -1.88 0.27 5.00
C GLN A 488 -2.19 0.65 3.55
N GLU A 489 -3.45 0.49 3.10
CA GLU A 489 -3.90 0.94 1.77
C GLU A 489 -3.68 2.44 1.52
N ASN A 490 -3.67 3.24 2.60
CA ASN A 490 -3.51 4.69 2.56
C ASN A 490 -2.12 5.16 3.04
N GLY A 491 -1.14 4.26 3.14
CA GLY A 491 0.26 4.62 3.45
C GLY A 491 0.54 4.96 4.91
N LEU A 492 -0.34 4.58 5.83
CA LEU A 492 -0.13 4.74 7.27
C LEU A 492 0.18 3.39 7.92
N VAL A 493 1.27 3.32 8.69
CA VAL A 493 1.56 2.16 9.54
C VAL A 493 0.53 2.10 10.68
N PRO A 494 -0.26 1.02 10.82
CA PRO A 494 -1.18 0.88 11.94
C PRO A 494 -0.48 0.43 13.22
N ILE A 495 -0.68 1.18 14.30
CA ILE A 495 -0.47 0.70 15.67
C ILE A 495 -1.76 0.02 16.12
N VAL A 496 -1.72 -1.30 16.26
CA VAL A 496 -2.85 -2.09 16.76
C VAL A 496 -2.80 -2.12 18.30
N GLU A 497 -3.83 -1.55 18.95
CA GLU A 497 -3.87 -1.39 20.40
C GLU A 497 -5.02 -2.18 21.05
N PRO A 498 -4.86 -3.50 21.32
CA PRO A 498 -5.79 -4.26 22.15
C PRO A 498 -5.46 -4.05 23.65
N GLU A 499 -5.96 -2.98 24.25
CA GLU A 499 -5.71 -2.71 25.68
C GLU A 499 -6.59 -3.59 26.56
N ILE A 500 -5.96 -4.41 27.37
CA ILE A 500 -6.61 -5.14 28.46
C ILE A 500 -6.48 -4.31 29.73
N LEU A 501 -7.62 -3.93 30.31
CA LEU A 501 -7.66 -3.11 31.52
C LEU A 501 -7.20 -3.91 32.74
N THR A 502 -6.43 -3.24 33.60
CA THR A 502 -5.99 -3.76 34.90
C THR A 502 -7.07 -3.64 35.98
N ASP A 503 -8.23 -3.08 35.66
CA ASP A 503 -9.36 -2.94 36.58
C ASP A 503 -9.83 -4.32 37.04
N GLY A 504 -9.82 -4.58 38.35
CA GLY A 504 -10.35 -5.81 38.95
C GLY A 504 -9.44 -6.37 40.04
N GLY A 505 -9.90 -7.44 40.68
CA GLY A 505 -9.12 -8.22 41.65
C GLY A 505 -8.53 -9.51 41.06
N HIS A 506 -8.29 -9.53 39.75
CA HIS A 506 -7.75 -10.70 39.06
C HIS A 506 -6.24 -10.85 39.32
N ASP A 507 -5.74 -12.08 39.32
CA ASP A 507 -4.32 -12.37 39.49
C ASP A 507 -3.54 -12.24 38.17
N ILE A 508 -2.21 -12.30 38.26
CA ILE A 508 -1.32 -12.18 37.10
C ILE A 508 -1.52 -13.32 36.10
N GLY A 509 -1.85 -14.52 36.58
CA GLY A 509 -2.14 -15.68 35.73
C GLY A 509 -3.36 -15.45 34.86
N THR A 510 -4.43 -14.87 35.42
CA THR A 510 -5.63 -14.51 34.67
C THR A 510 -5.35 -13.39 33.66
N CYS A 511 -4.57 -12.37 34.04
CA CYS A 511 -4.17 -11.30 33.12
C CYS A 511 -3.32 -11.84 31.95
N ALA A 512 -2.37 -12.74 32.23
CA ALA A 512 -1.54 -13.39 31.22
C ALA A 512 -2.37 -14.26 30.27
N ALA A 513 -3.28 -15.08 30.79
CA ALA A 513 -4.15 -15.92 29.98
C ALA A 513 -5.09 -15.09 29.09
N ALA A 514 -5.67 -14.01 29.61
CA ALA A 514 -6.47 -13.08 28.82
C ALA A 514 -5.63 -12.40 27.73
N THR A 515 -4.40 -11.98 28.05
CA THR A 515 -3.46 -11.38 27.09
C THR A 515 -3.11 -12.34 25.97
N GLU A 516 -2.75 -13.58 26.28
CA GLU A 516 -2.45 -14.60 25.26
C GLU A 516 -3.66 -14.89 24.37
N ARG A 517 -4.85 -15.06 24.96
CA ARG A 517 -6.08 -15.30 24.19
C ARG A 517 -6.39 -14.17 23.23
N VAL A 518 -6.31 -12.91 23.69
CA VAL A 518 -6.63 -11.73 22.88
C VAL A 518 -5.59 -11.52 21.79
N LEU A 519 -4.30 -11.66 22.09
CA LEU A 519 -3.24 -11.50 21.09
C LEU A 519 -3.26 -12.61 20.03
N ALA A 520 -3.52 -13.86 20.41
CA ALA A 520 -3.70 -14.95 19.45
C ALA A 520 -4.87 -14.67 18.50
N ALA A 521 -6.02 -14.22 19.03
CA ALA A 521 -7.18 -13.83 18.23
C ALA A 521 -6.88 -12.62 17.31
N LEU A 522 -6.11 -11.64 17.80
CA LEU A 522 -5.68 -10.49 17.03
C LEU A 522 -4.85 -10.90 15.82
N TYR A 523 -3.77 -11.66 16.00
CA TYR A 523 -2.90 -12.03 14.89
C TYR A 523 -3.58 -12.98 13.90
N LYS A 524 -4.52 -13.81 14.37
CA LYS A 524 -5.39 -14.57 13.47
C LYS A 524 -6.25 -13.64 12.59
N SER A 525 -6.92 -12.65 13.19
CA SER A 525 -7.75 -11.70 12.44
C SER A 525 -6.93 -10.82 11.48
N LEU A 526 -5.74 -10.36 11.89
CA LEU A 526 -4.80 -9.64 11.02
C LEU A 526 -4.38 -10.48 9.80
N SER A 527 -4.09 -11.76 10.02
CA SER A 527 -3.76 -12.71 8.94
C SER A 527 -4.94 -12.94 7.99
N ASP A 528 -6.16 -13.06 8.52
CA ASP A 528 -7.37 -13.23 7.70
C ASP A 528 -7.61 -12.02 6.79
N HIS A 529 -7.34 -10.83 7.31
CA HIS A 529 -7.43 -9.54 6.60
C HIS A 529 -6.22 -9.21 5.73
N LYS A 530 -5.23 -10.11 5.61
CA LYS A 530 -4.03 -9.92 4.78
C LYS A 530 -3.19 -8.69 5.16
N VAL A 531 -3.18 -8.34 6.44
CA VAL A 531 -2.37 -7.23 6.95
C VAL A 531 -0.89 -7.60 6.90
N LEU A 532 -0.07 -6.71 6.34
CA LEU A 532 1.39 -6.88 6.25
C LEU A 532 2.04 -6.62 7.63
N LEU A 533 2.45 -7.67 8.35
CA LEU A 533 2.89 -7.56 9.75
C LEU A 533 4.20 -6.75 9.92
N GLU A 534 5.10 -6.82 8.94
CA GLU A 534 6.35 -6.05 8.87
C GLU A 534 6.09 -4.52 8.83
N ALA A 535 4.87 -4.15 8.49
CA ALA A 535 4.35 -2.79 8.39
C ALA A 535 3.31 -2.49 9.48
N THR A 536 3.40 -3.12 10.66
CA THR A 536 2.55 -2.85 11.83
C THR A 536 3.39 -2.59 13.08
N LEU A 537 2.77 -2.09 14.14
CA LEU A 537 3.31 -2.16 15.51
C LEU A 537 2.22 -2.64 16.45
N LEU A 538 2.60 -3.41 17.47
CA LEU A 538 1.70 -3.79 18.54
C LEU A 538 1.83 -2.80 19.70
N LYS A 539 0.71 -2.27 20.19
CA LYS A 539 0.65 -1.53 21.45
C LYS A 539 -0.23 -2.27 22.44
N THR A 540 0.36 -2.86 23.46
CA THR A 540 -0.39 -3.67 24.43
C THR A 540 -0.01 -3.28 25.85
N ASN A 541 -0.86 -3.68 26.79
CA ASN A 541 -0.61 -3.55 28.23
C ASN A 541 0.55 -4.45 28.66
N MET A 542 1.26 -4.04 29.70
CA MET A 542 2.11 -4.96 30.45
C MET A 542 1.20 -5.87 31.30
N VAL A 543 1.63 -7.10 31.55
CA VAL A 543 0.90 -8.04 32.42
C VAL A 543 1.24 -7.71 33.87
N SER A 544 0.32 -7.09 34.62
CA SER A 544 0.62 -6.45 35.93
C SER A 544 0.44 -7.39 37.15
N ALA A 545 1.53 -7.69 37.87
CA ALA A 545 1.68 -7.98 39.32
C ALA A 545 3.19 -8.15 39.65
N GLU A 546 3.61 -8.59 40.85
CA GLU A 546 5.01 -8.66 41.36
C GLU A 546 6.13 -9.14 40.38
N VAL A 547 5.83 -9.96 39.33
CA VAL A 547 6.79 -10.43 38.31
C VAL A 547 6.34 -10.04 36.88
N ILE A 548 6.23 -8.74 36.59
CA ILE A 548 5.67 -8.18 35.33
C ILE A 548 6.42 -8.65 34.09
N ALA A 549 7.75 -8.66 34.14
CA ALA A 549 8.59 -8.83 32.97
C ALA A 549 8.46 -10.23 32.34
N GLU A 550 8.53 -11.28 33.15
CA GLU A 550 8.53 -12.67 32.67
C GLU A 550 7.19 -13.03 32.03
N TYR A 551 6.09 -12.72 32.70
CA TYR A 551 4.74 -12.99 32.18
C TYR A 551 4.46 -12.20 30.90
N THR A 552 4.86 -10.93 30.85
CA THR A 552 4.64 -10.11 29.65
C THR A 552 5.44 -10.67 28.46
N VAL A 553 6.74 -10.93 28.63
CA VAL A 553 7.57 -11.44 27.53
C VAL A 553 7.16 -12.86 27.14
N ALA A 554 6.75 -13.71 28.08
CA ALA A 554 6.23 -15.05 27.79
C ALA A 554 4.95 -14.99 26.95
N ALA A 555 3.98 -14.14 27.33
CA ALA A 555 2.72 -13.99 26.58
C ALA A 555 2.96 -13.51 25.15
N LEU A 556 3.87 -12.54 24.96
CA LEU A 556 4.25 -12.06 23.62
C LEU A 556 4.91 -13.16 22.79
N ARG A 557 5.87 -13.90 23.37
CA ARG A 557 6.55 -15.02 22.69
C ARG A 557 5.61 -16.14 22.24
N ARG A 558 4.51 -16.35 22.94
CA ARG A 558 3.50 -17.36 22.61
C ARG A 558 2.54 -16.93 21.50
N THR A 559 2.45 -15.64 21.18
CA THR A 559 1.34 -15.10 20.37
C THR A 559 1.75 -14.16 19.24
N VAL A 560 2.81 -13.38 19.41
CA VAL A 560 3.25 -12.39 18.43
C VAL A 560 4.14 -13.07 17.38
N PRO A 561 3.92 -12.87 16.07
CA PRO A 561 4.83 -13.37 15.03
C PRO A 561 6.13 -12.55 14.93
N PRO A 562 7.30 -13.17 14.68
CA PRO A 562 8.60 -12.48 14.50
C PRO A 562 8.63 -11.36 13.43
N ALA A 563 7.70 -11.37 12.47
CA ALA A 563 7.62 -10.37 11.41
C ALA A 563 7.29 -8.96 11.91
N VAL A 564 6.62 -8.83 13.07
CA VAL A 564 6.28 -7.53 13.66
C VAL A 564 7.55 -6.80 14.07
N PRO A 565 7.85 -5.57 13.64
CA PRO A 565 9.13 -4.93 13.94
C PRO A 565 9.30 -4.53 15.42
N GLY A 566 8.22 -4.20 16.12
CA GLY A 566 8.29 -3.78 17.51
C GLY A 566 6.97 -3.81 18.27
N VAL A 567 7.09 -3.95 19.59
CA VAL A 567 6.02 -3.84 20.57
C VAL A 567 6.26 -2.57 21.39
N VAL A 568 5.32 -1.63 21.33
CA VAL A 568 5.40 -0.32 22.00
C VAL A 568 4.37 -0.27 23.12
N PHE A 569 4.78 -0.54 24.36
CA PHE A 569 3.84 -0.70 25.48
C PHE A 569 3.05 0.57 25.80
N LEU A 570 1.79 0.41 26.18
CA LEU A 570 1.03 1.45 26.85
C LEU A 570 1.36 1.43 28.35
N SER A 571 1.41 2.60 28.99
CA SER A 571 1.71 2.70 30.43
C SER A 571 0.51 2.32 31.31
N GLY A 572 -0.71 2.34 30.75
CA GLY A 572 -1.93 2.13 31.54
C GLY A 572 -2.00 3.11 32.70
N GLY A 573 -2.32 2.61 33.89
CA GLY A 573 -2.35 3.38 35.15
C GLY A 573 -1.04 3.41 35.94
N GLN A 574 0.06 2.87 35.41
CA GLN A 574 1.34 2.82 36.11
C GLN A 574 1.88 4.23 36.35
N SER A 575 2.68 4.39 37.40
CA SER A 575 3.47 5.61 37.62
C SER A 575 4.53 5.82 36.52
N GLU A 576 5.10 7.02 36.41
CA GLU A 576 6.17 7.28 35.42
C GLU A 576 7.39 6.38 35.68
N GLU A 577 7.74 6.19 36.94
CA GLU A 577 8.89 5.38 37.35
C GLU A 577 8.60 3.88 37.19
N GLU A 578 7.42 3.41 37.61
CA GLU A 578 7.01 2.00 37.46
C GLU A 578 6.99 1.57 35.99
N ALA A 579 6.43 2.40 35.10
CA ALA A 579 6.42 2.11 33.66
C ALA A 579 7.84 1.99 33.08
N THR A 580 8.77 2.82 33.56
CA THR A 580 10.18 2.80 33.15
C THR A 580 10.88 1.53 33.67
N GLN A 581 10.70 1.20 34.95
CA GLN A 581 11.31 0.02 35.59
C GLN A 581 10.81 -1.29 34.98
N ASN A 582 9.50 -1.39 34.70
CA ASN A 582 8.93 -2.57 34.07
C ASN A 582 9.44 -2.77 32.64
N LEU A 583 9.55 -1.68 31.86
CA LEU A 583 10.14 -1.74 30.52
C LEU A 583 11.60 -2.18 30.55
N ASP A 584 12.38 -1.65 31.49
CA ASP A 584 13.78 -2.01 31.68
C ASP A 584 13.94 -3.49 32.08
N ALA A 585 13.13 -3.97 33.03
CA ALA A 585 13.12 -5.36 33.46
C ALA A 585 12.84 -6.31 32.28
N MET A 586 11.86 -6.02 31.42
CA MET A 586 11.59 -6.80 30.21
C MET A 586 12.78 -6.85 29.24
N ASN A 587 13.48 -5.72 29.07
CA ASN A 587 14.64 -5.66 28.18
C ASN A 587 15.86 -6.38 28.76
N LYS A 588 16.02 -6.42 30.09
CA LYS A 588 17.09 -7.17 30.79
C LYS A 588 16.90 -8.69 30.79
N LEU A 589 15.69 -9.21 30.58
CA LEU A 589 15.47 -10.67 30.55
C LEU A 589 16.31 -11.37 29.47
N GLU A 590 17.07 -12.39 29.84
CA GLU A 590 17.92 -13.18 28.93
C GLU A 590 17.11 -14.24 28.17
N VAL A 591 16.15 -13.79 27.38
CA VAL A 591 15.32 -14.64 26.51
C VAL A 591 15.26 -14.06 25.09
N LEU A 592 15.12 -14.93 24.09
CA LEU A 592 14.92 -14.48 22.70
C LEU A 592 13.71 -13.55 22.58
N LYS A 593 13.95 -12.33 22.10
CA LYS A 593 12.94 -11.31 21.82
C LYS A 593 13.13 -10.89 20.35
N PRO A 594 12.40 -11.45 19.39
CA PRO A 594 12.61 -11.18 17.96
C PRO A 594 12.07 -9.81 17.52
N TRP A 595 11.62 -8.97 18.47
CA TRP A 595 11.05 -7.64 18.26
C TRP A 595 11.74 -6.63 19.16
N THR A 596 11.75 -5.35 18.77
CA THR A 596 12.10 -4.27 19.69
C THR A 596 10.99 -4.11 20.73
N LEU A 597 11.34 -4.15 22.02
CA LEU A 597 10.43 -3.79 23.12
C LEU A 597 10.68 -2.34 23.53
N SER A 598 9.71 -1.47 23.29
CA SER A 598 9.81 -0.03 23.58
C SER A 598 8.50 0.52 24.16
N PHE A 599 8.34 1.83 24.21
CA PHE A 599 7.24 2.53 24.85
C PHE A 599 6.37 3.32 23.86
N SER A 600 5.07 3.41 24.14
CA SER A 600 4.12 4.38 23.58
C SER A 600 3.34 5.03 24.72
N PHE A 601 3.98 5.96 25.41
CA PHE A 601 3.52 6.49 26.70
C PHE A 601 2.90 7.88 26.57
N GLY A 602 1.76 8.05 27.24
CA GLY A 602 1.10 9.34 27.42
C GLY A 602 1.34 9.86 28.83
N ARG A 603 0.53 9.39 29.78
CA ARG A 603 0.63 9.77 31.21
C ARG A 603 2.05 9.58 31.77
N ALA A 604 2.67 8.42 31.53
CA ALA A 604 3.99 8.08 32.06
C ALA A 604 5.16 8.95 31.51
N LEU A 605 4.90 9.79 30.51
CA LEU A 605 5.87 10.77 30.00
C LEU A 605 5.49 12.22 30.30
N GLN A 606 4.22 12.50 30.64
CA GLN A 606 3.69 13.87 30.68
C GLN A 606 3.31 14.34 32.08
N GLN A 607 3.13 13.45 33.06
CA GLN A 607 2.54 13.81 34.35
C GLN A 607 3.41 14.82 35.11
N SER A 608 4.69 14.53 35.30
CA SER A 608 5.60 15.42 36.02
C SER A 608 5.82 16.73 35.28
N THR A 609 5.89 16.67 33.94
CA THR A 609 5.96 17.86 33.08
C THR A 609 4.75 18.78 33.27
N LEU A 610 3.54 18.21 33.31
CA LEU A 610 2.31 18.98 33.48
C LEU A 610 2.26 19.66 34.86
N LYS A 611 2.63 18.92 35.93
CA LYS A 611 2.74 19.44 37.29
C LYS A 611 3.82 20.52 37.43
N LYS A 612 4.91 20.43 36.67
CA LYS A 612 5.96 21.45 36.69
C LYS A 612 5.54 22.71 35.93
N TRP A 613 4.82 22.55 34.83
CA TRP A 613 4.41 23.64 33.96
C TRP A 613 3.34 24.54 34.59
N VAL A 614 2.27 23.95 35.17
CA VAL A 614 1.10 24.66 35.75
C VAL A 614 0.53 25.79 34.86
N GLY A 615 0.67 25.68 33.54
CA GLY A 615 0.17 26.69 32.59
C GLY A 615 0.99 27.98 32.51
N LYS A 616 2.12 28.09 33.22
CA LYS A 616 2.90 29.33 33.31
C LYS A 616 4.07 29.34 32.33
N LYS A 617 4.25 30.46 31.62
CA LYS A 617 5.37 30.64 30.66
C LYS A 617 6.74 30.57 31.33
N GLU A 618 6.87 31.10 32.55
CA GLU A 618 8.12 31.04 33.32
C GLU A 618 8.60 29.61 33.64
N ASN A 619 7.68 28.62 33.64
CA ASN A 619 7.99 27.24 33.98
C ASN A 619 8.30 26.36 32.77
N VAL A 620 8.22 26.89 31.54
CA VAL A 620 8.39 26.09 30.31
C VAL A 620 9.73 25.39 30.28
N ALA A 621 10.84 26.10 30.54
CA ALA A 621 12.18 25.51 30.53
C ALA A 621 12.35 24.39 31.57
N ALA A 622 11.81 24.60 32.79
CA ALA A 622 11.86 23.59 33.84
C ALA A 622 11.01 22.34 33.50
N ALA A 623 9.82 22.55 32.94
CA ALA A 623 8.94 21.46 32.51
C ALA A 623 9.53 20.66 31.33
N GLN A 624 10.17 21.35 30.36
CA GLN A 624 10.89 20.70 29.27
C GLN A 624 12.07 19.87 29.77
N ALA A 625 12.84 20.36 30.74
CA ALA A 625 13.91 19.58 31.35
C ALA A 625 13.38 18.30 32.03
N THR A 626 12.29 18.40 32.80
CA THR A 626 11.62 17.23 33.40
C THR A 626 11.13 16.25 32.34
N PHE A 627 10.56 16.75 31.23
CA PHE A 627 10.10 15.93 30.12
C PHE A 627 11.24 15.13 29.49
N VAL A 628 12.36 15.79 29.19
CA VAL A 628 13.55 15.17 28.58
C VAL A 628 14.16 14.11 29.51
N ILE A 629 14.17 14.34 30.83
CA ILE A 629 14.61 13.33 31.82
C ILE A 629 13.78 12.05 31.72
N ARG A 630 12.45 12.16 31.57
CA ARG A 630 11.57 10.99 31.40
C ARG A 630 11.72 10.32 30.04
N CYS A 631 11.89 11.09 28.96
CA CYS A 631 12.20 10.52 27.65
C CYS A 631 13.53 9.75 27.66
N LYS A 632 14.57 10.30 28.29
CA LYS A 632 15.87 9.65 28.45
C LYS A 632 15.77 8.37 29.29
N ALA A 633 15.09 8.40 30.43
CA ALA A 633 14.93 7.23 31.29
C ALA A 633 14.24 6.07 30.55
N ASN A 634 13.18 6.36 29.78
CA ASN A 634 12.49 5.36 28.99
C ASN A 634 13.31 4.87 27.78
N SER A 635 14.15 5.73 27.19
CA SER A 635 15.12 5.33 26.17
C SER A 635 16.16 4.35 26.72
N GLU A 636 16.70 4.61 27.91
CA GLU A 636 17.63 3.71 28.60
C GLU A 636 16.94 2.39 29.00
N ALA A 637 15.69 2.45 29.45
CA ALA A 637 14.87 1.27 29.77
C ALA A 637 14.60 0.40 28.53
N ALA A 638 14.33 1.02 27.37
CA ALA A 638 14.20 0.31 26.10
C ALA A 638 15.50 -0.41 25.65
N LEU A 639 16.64 -0.05 26.25
CA LEU A 639 17.93 -0.71 26.03
C LEU A 639 18.33 -1.65 27.18
N GLY A 640 17.51 -1.77 28.23
CA GLY A 640 17.84 -2.54 29.44
C GLY A 640 19.00 -1.94 30.25
N LYS A 641 19.21 -0.63 30.14
CA LYS A 641 20.34 0.11 30.74
C LYS A 641 19.88 1.14 31.77
N TYR A 642 18.62 1.13 32.16
CA TYR A 642 18.14 2.07 33.16
C TYR A 642 18.74 1.72 34.53
N ALA A 643 19.39 2.70 35.14
CA ALA A 643 20.13 2.55 36.40
C ALA A 643 19.34 3.07 37.62
N GLY A 644 18.05 3.37 37.47
CA GLY A 644 17.21 3.88 38.56
C GLY A 644 17.52 5.32 38.99
N SER A 645 18.40 6.03 38.28
CA SER A 645 18.92 7.35 38.67
C SER A 645 18.19 8.53 38.02
N GLY A 646 16.98 8.32 37.48
CA GLY A 646 16.19 9.39 36.90
C GLY A 646 15.46 10.23 37.95
N ALA A 647 16.21 10.96 38.77
CA ALA A 647 15.79 12.07 39.64
C ALA A 647 14.36 11.97 40.23
N GLY A 648 14.28 11.46 41.45
CA GLY A 648 13.08 11.42 42.27
C GLY A 648 12.45 12.79 42.50
N ASP A 649 11.58 13.22 41.60
CA ASP A 649 10.41 13.99 41.95
C ASP A 649 9.36 13.01 42.50
N ALA A 650 8.84 13.25 43.71
CA ALA A 650 7.79 12.43 44.30
C ALA A 650 6.60 12.22 43.34
N ALA A 651 6.37 13.19 42.45
CA ALA A 651 5.37 13.16 41.39
C ALA A 651 5.54 12.01 40.38
N ALA A 652 6.76 11.54 40.12
CA ALA A 652 7.04 10.47 39.17
C ALA A 652 6.67 9.07 39.72
N SER A 653 6.63 8.93 41.05
CA SER A 653 6.25 7.69 41.75
C SER A 653 4.75 7.61 42.08
N GLU A 654 3.99 8.67 41.84
CA GLU A 654 2.54 8.67 42.08
C GLU A 654 1.82 7.76 41.08
N SER A 655 0.88 6.96 41.59
CA SER A 655 0.01 6.14 40.74
C SER A 655 -0.81 7.02 39.80
N LEU A 656 -0.86 6.66 38.52
CA LEU A 656 -1.63 7.37 37.49
C LEU A 656 -2.94 6.65 37.18
N TYR A 657 -3.31 5.65 37.99
CA TYR A 657 -4.48 4.82 37.79
C TYR A 657 -5.77 5.63 38.00
N VAL A 658 -6.72 5.43 37.09
CA VAL A 658 -8.07 5.99 37.17
C VAL A 658 -9.02 4.87 36.81
N LYS A 659 -9.87 4.46 37.75
CA LYS A 659 -10.85 3.39 37.56
C LYS A 659 -11.78 3.72 36.38
N GLY A 660 -11.93 2.79 35.44
CA GLY A 660 -12.82 2.97 34.29
C GLY A 660 -12.40 4.11 33.35
N TYR A 661 -11.09 4.38 33.20
CA TYR A 661 -10.60 5.46 32.35
C TYR A 661 -11.04 5.31 30.89
N LYS A 662 -11.79 6.31 30.40
CA LYS A 662 -12.22 6.45 29.00
C LYS A 662 -11.56 7.69 28.39
N TYR A 663 -10.94 7.51 27.20
CA TYR A 663 -10.27 8.57 26.42
C TYR A 663 -11.25 9.50 25.69
#